data_AF-A0A7K5ZTW7-F1
#
_entry.id   AF-A0A7K5ZTW7-F1
#
_cell.length_a   1.000
_cell.length_b   1.000
_cell.length_c   1.000
_cell.angle_alpha   90.00
_cell.angle_beta   90.00
_cell.angle_gamma   90.00
#
_symmetry.space_group_name_H-M   'P 1'
#
loop_
_entity.id
_entity.type
_entity.pdbx_description
1 polymer ?
#
loop_
_entity_poly.entity_id
_entity_poly.type
_entity_poly.pdbx_seq_one_letter_code
_entity_poly.pdbx_strand_id
1 'polypeptide(L)'
;LGEESFHPDMQRQKRNGYIFDVPLPEYTVDIEVSLTDSSYLQPIKEYFRNLTVPTNISNIQTTVSSIHITTVCLPSGEKSSCCSCEKGFAWPSRVCSDMIPCPPLSLEPALPCGYMQKMPFHGPYCEPQTEDSCGMGEPIVMHMSVRLDIDFLDDLRDSSSVLYQKYKADLEKAFNASYRCLPGFVSATVTGFSPGSVFVKYEVKAGPASANQIDNSNKAVLQVLEPFYQLKESTFTTEVPYQVNFKVEPLNIFEGDTVTLTCEINSAFHSATWYHFDRIISTSPRHSIETTVGTRRSILNIANVTMEDSGSYKCTFINGSQSYKLKATETIYVSSLRITPNVKEMEVICNSPETQKNSPQLSCCIDRHLPSLNASWKVNGAINITGVSSLHGNCTEYKLKIKESLCPPEKSGTVTTYTCELQTKHGARASQPIKVTYLWKAHVTISSSTSSPIPEGYPFNLTCESDASSYDSISWKIQSGSDTKTVDCDVCIKNSKFPATSVLTVKSATQDWSGTHICTISRQNLESSANMTVEVISLPLKQNILIDPIAASMPCGKPQALECCISANATEDFSVTFVIGQNGFPVGKEKKGNLFCYTYNYTGSDCSKEKELAAYCKFKNRKFENRQGVDSEHIRLHLIPGKEKQVSCSDRLGTGIERGTLIKPCRELDNPDGFTRGSTTYKCINNSWKVARNDCLSVPINNLLSRAESLVNSPESKEKLPDFLAELKEQIGKELITINSSPANLGAIVSILDMVSSIPAEADELTIQNFLSTVDLIVGDSTIEAWEDLNNEKTLKSSSLLQSVENFSLRLQPVNNTIPSVSANTVQLQGVVIQENSNTDYSKVFRSTENLTVNVLIGEAEIQTLAQNSTIVSVMYSKLGHILPRNESEYVNGLLVTTTVSSNRSQKFEVNMTFAKKNLSLKMPKCVFWNFTLNKHGGEWDTRGCTPTELEDYVICSCSHLTSFSILMSPDKSSQLIFEDYISYVGLAISILSLVICIIIESLVWKYVTNNTTSYMRHVCIVNIATSLLIADVWFIVTASLSDQNQQLSRDICVVATFFIHLFYLCVFFWMLSLGLILFYRLVFILHNTSKTAQKAVAFCLGYVCPFVIAVITIAVTLPRNNYTRKDVCWLNWTDSKALLAFVIPALIIVAMNLSITAVVIIKILRPTIGDRSNRQERNSLFQIGKSVAILTPLLGLTWGFGLATIIKNSHRAFHILFALLNALQGLFILVFGTLWDKKIQEALLKRNSTSKWSSQQSK
;
A
#
# COMPACT_ATOMS: atom_id res chain seq x y z
N LEU A 1 -15.78 -72.84 -39.49
CA LEU A 1 -15.38 -72.45 -38.12
C LEU A 1 -15.35 -70.93 -38.13
N GLY A 2 -16.51 -70.26 -38.18
CA GLY A 2 -17.55 -70.19 -37.13
C GLY A 2 -17.18 -68.98 -36.27
N GLU A 3 -18.01 -67.99 -35.96
CA GLU A 3 -19.47 -67.77 -35.95
C GLU A 3 -19.60 -66.24 -35.76
N GLU A 4 -20.37 -65.53 -36.59
CA GLU A 4 -21.79 -65.15 -36.40
C GLU A 4 -22.05 -63.88 -35.56
N SER A 5 -23.09 -63.18 -36.03
CA SER A 5 -24.05 -62.32 -35.29
C SER A 5 -23.70 -60.84 -35.07
N PHE A 6 -24.61 -59.87 -35.23
CA PHE A 6 -25.96 -59.80 -35.81
C PHE A 6 -26.28 -58.28 -35.96
N HIS A 7 -26.99 -57.89 -37.04
CA HIS A 7 -27.71 -56.61 -37.23
C HIS A 7 -28.91 -56.49 -36.23
N PRO A 8 -29.76 -55.41 -36.14
CA PRO A 8 -30.15 -54.40 -37.15
C PRO A 8 -30.57 -52.98 -36.63
N ASP A 9 -30.99 -52.12 -37.57
CA ASP A 9 -32.26 -51.34 -37.59
C ASP A 9 -32.21 -49.84 -37.97
N MET A 10 -32.66 -49.57 -39.21
CA MET A 10 -33.82 -48.75 -39.62
C MET A 10 -34.21 -47.55 -38.72
N GLN A 11 -34.47 -46.33 -39.22
CA GLN A 11 -35.36 -46.03 -40.35
C GLN A 11 -35.31 -44.53 -40.78
N ARG A 12 -35.39 -44.30 -42.10
CA ARG A 12 -36.17 -43.28 -42.87
C ARG A 12 -35.94 -41.76 -42.70
N GLN A 13 -35.65 -41.11 -43.84
CA GLN A 13 -36.48 -40.01 -44.37
C GLN A 13 -36.44 -39.86 -45.92
N LYS A 14 -37.65 -40.00 -46.50
CA LYS A 14 -38.31 -39.50 -47.75
C LYS A 14 -37.56 -39.12 -49.06
N ARG A 15 -37.97 -39.86 -50.11
CA ARG A 15 -38.34 -39.57 -51.54
C ARG A 15 -38.00 -38.20 -52.19
N ASN A 16 -37.49 -38.29 -53.42
CA ASN A 16 -38.16 -37.75 -54.63
C ASN A 16 -37.84 -38.63 -55.84
N GLY A 17 -38.86 -38.94 -56.66
CA GLY A 17 -38.78 -39.85 -57.81
C GLY A 17 -38.67 -39.12 -59.14
N TYR A 18 -38.15 -39.82 -60.15
CA TYR A 18 -38.36 -39.55 -61.56
C TYR A 18 -38.58 -40.88 -62.28
N ILE A 19 -39.68 -40.94 -63.03
CA ILE A 19 -40.10 -42.05 -63.89
C ILE A 19 -39.33 -41.92 -65.22
N PHE A 20 -38.74 -43.00 -65.71
CA PHE A 20 -38.17 -43.10 -67.06
C PHE A 20 -39.29 -43.52 -68.03
N ASP A 21 -39.69 -42.63 -68.95
CA ASP A 21 -40.42 -43.00 -70.18
C ASP A 21 -39.38 -43.27 -71.28
N VAL A 22 -39.45 -44.44 -71.91
CA VAL A 22 -38.62 -44.81 -73.07
C VAL A 22 -39.39 -44.45 -74.34
N PRO A 23 -38.84 -43.67 -75.29
CA PRO A 23 -39.51 -43.36 -76.57
C PRO A 23 -39.50 -44.58 -77.51
N LEU A 24 -40.60 -44.79 -78.25
CA LEU A 24 -40.67 -45.75 -79.35
C LEU A 24 -39.73 -45.34 -80.51
N PRO A 25 -39.12 -46.28 -81.24
CA PRO A 25 -38.23 -45.96 -82.36
C PRO A 25 -38.99 -45.41 -83.59
N GLU A 26 -38.56 -44.25 -84.08
CA GLU A 26 -38.97 -43.71 -85.40
C GLU A 26 -38.03 -44.24 -86.49
N TYR A 27 -38.57 -44.60 -87.65
CA TYR A 27 -37.82 -45.09 -88.81
C TYR A 27 -38.08 -44.19 -90.03
N THR A 28 -37.02 -43.86 -90.78
CA THR A 28 -37.11 -43.15 -92.06
C THR A 28 -36.80 -44.13 -93.20
N VAL A 29 -37.60 -44.11 -94.27
CA VAL A 29 -37.46 -44.99 -95.44
C VAL A 29 -37.38 -44.14 -96.71
N ASP A 30 -36.28 -44.27 -97.44
CA ASP A 30 -36.07 -43.58 -98.73
C ASP A 30 -36.57 -44.45 -99.88
N ILE A 31 -37.36 -43.86 -100.79
CA ILE A 31 -37.95 -44.55 -101.95
C ILE A 31 -37.58 -43.80 -103.23
N GLU A 32 -36.94 -44.48 -104.16
CA GLU A 32 -36.64 -43.96 -105.51
C GLU A 32 -37.80 -44.27 -106.47
N VAL A 33 -38.21 -43.26 -107.25
CA VAL A 33 -39.25 -43.40 -108.28
C VAL A 33 -38.69 -42.97 -109.62
N SER A 34 -38.47 -43.92 -110.53
CA SER A 34 -38.03 -43.64 -111.90
C SER A 34 -39.24 -43.45 -112.82
N LEU A 35 -39.27 -42.33 -113.54
CA LEU A 35 -40.32 -41.99 -114.50
C LEU A 35 -39.77 -42.07 -115.93
N THR A 36 -40.51 -42.69 -116.85
CA THR A 36 -40.14 -42.77 -118.26
C THR A 36 -40.38 -41.47 -119.03
N ASP A 37 -41.24 -40.58 -118.52
CA ASP A 37 -41.52 -39.26 -119.08
C ASP A 37 -41.54 -38.19 -117.96
N SER A 38 -40.76 -37.12 -118.17
CA SER A 38 -40.64 -35.99 -117.25
C SER A 38 -41.92 -35.17 -117.06
N SER A 39 -42.90 -35.30 -117.97
CA SER A 39 -44.19 -34.60 -117.90
C SER A 39 -45.04 -35.03 -116.67
N TYR A 40 -44.83 -36.24 -116.16
CA TYR A 40 -45.52 -36.78 -114.98
C TYR A 40 -44.93 -36.31 -113.63
N LEU A 41 -43.79 -35.61 -113.64
CA LEU A 41 -43.12 -35.18 -112.41
C LEU A 41 -43.98 -34.19 -111.60
N GLN A 42 -44.63 -33.22 -112.24
CA GLN A 42 -45.46 -32.25 -111.52
C GLN A 42 -46.77 -32.83 -110.96
N PRO A 43 -47.53 -33.65 -111.72
CA PRO A 43 -48.69 -34.35 -111.17
C PRO A 43 -48.38 -35.20 -109.94
N ILE A 44 -47.21 -35.85 -109.91
CA ILE A 44 -46.76 -36.65 -108.76
C ILE A 44 -46.43 -35.76 -107.56
N LYS A 45 -45.75 -34.63 -107.79
CA LYS A 45 -45.47 -33.63 -106.74
C LYS A 45 -46.76 -33.06 -106.12
N GLU A 46 -47.79 -32.82 -106.93
CA GLU A 46 -49.11 -32.38 -106.44
C GLU A 46 -49.86 -33.48 -105.69
N TYR A 47 -49.80 -34.75 -106.14
CA TYR A 47 -50.43 -35.88 -105.45
C TYR A 47 -49.88 -36.07 -104.04
N PHE A 48 -48.55 -36.06 -103.87
CA PHE A 48 -47.92 -36.21 -102.55
C PHE A 48 -48.13 -34.97 -101.66
N ARG A 49 -48.23 -33.76 -102.22
CA ARG A 49 -48.60 -32.55 -101.45
C ARG A 49 -50.02 -32.60 -100.89
N ASN A 50 -50.94 -33.27 -101.58
CA ASN A 50 -52.35 -33.36 -101.18
C ASN A 50 -52.69 -34.59 -100.33
N LEU A 51 -51.70 -35.43 -100.00
CA LEU A 51 -51.89 -36.61 -99.15
C LEU A 51 -51.96 -36.19 -97.67
N THR A 52 -53.05 -36.50 -96.97
CA THR A 52 -53.18 -36.24 -95.52
C THR A 52 -52.53 -37.34 -94.69
N VAL A 53 -51.55 -36.95 -93.87
CA VAL A 53 -50.76 -37.79 -92.95
C VAL A 53 -51.07 -37.35 -91.50
N PRO A 54 -51.23 -38.24 -90.50
CA PRO A 54 -50.86 -39.65 -90.49
C PRO A 54 -51.85 -40.61 -91.14
N THR A 55 -51.31 -41.57 -91.90
CA THR A 55 -52.08 -42.65 -92.55
C THR A 55 -51.52 -44.01 -92.11
N ASN A 56 -52.40 -44.96 -91.80
CA ASN A 56 -52.03 -46.26 -91.23
C ASN A 56 -51.76 -47.28 -92.36
N ILE A 57 -50.57 -47.87 -92.38
CA ILE A 57 -50.19 -48.90 -93.35
C ILE A 57 -50.41 -50.27 -92.69
N SER A 58 -51.61 -50.82 -92.80
CA SER A 58 -51.99 -52.23 -92.54
C SER A 58 -51.54 -52.91 -91.21
N ASN A 59 -52.52 -53.31 -90.38
CA ASN A 59 -52.50 -54.31 -89.28
C ASN A 59 -51.35 -54.40 -88.25
N ILE A 60 -50.34 -53.54 -88.28
CA ILE A 60 -49.37 -53.33 -87.20
C ILE A 60 -49.33 -51.82 -86.95
N GLN A 61 -49.36 -51.37 -85.68
CA GLN A 61 -49.42 -49.95 -85.29
C GLN A 61 -48.20 -49.12 -85.79
N THR A 62 -48.16 -48.81 -87.08
CA THR A 62 -47.14 -47.97 -87.72
C THR A 62 -47.85 -46.87 -88.49
N THR A 63 -47.75 -45.64 -88.00
CA THR A 63 -48.29 -44.44 -88.65
C THR A 63 -47.20 -43.73 -89.44
N VAL A 64 -47.40 -43.50 -90.74
CA VAL A 64 -46.55 -42.57 -91.48
C VAL A 64 -46.79 -41.18 -90.90
N SER A 65 -45.73 -40.42 -90.60
CA SER A 65 -45.82 -39.08 -89.99
C SER A 65 -45.57 -37.96 -91.00
N SER A 66 -44.75 -38.19 -92.02
CA SER A 66 -44.48 -37.24 -93.11
C SER A 66 -44.00 -37.95 -94.38
N ILE A 67 -44.22 -37.32 -95.55
CA ILE A 67 -43.73 -37.78 -96.86
C ILE A 67 -43.21 -36.54 -97.61
N HIS A 68 -41.95 -36.56 -98.05
CA HIS A 68 -41.32 -35.42 -98.74
C HIS A 68 -40.53 -35.87 -99.97
N ILE A 69 -40.55 -35.05 -101.02
CA ILE A 69 -39.69 -35.21 -102.21
C ILE A 69 -38.52 -34.23 -102.05
N THR A 70 -37.29 -34.75 -101.93
CA THR A 70 -36.12 -33.93 -101.56
C THR A 70 -35.16 -33.66 -102.72
N THR A 71 -34.98 -34.63 -103.63
CA THR A 71 -34.01 -34.60 -104.73
C THR A 71 -34.70 -34.83 -106.06
N VAL A 72 -34.40 -34.02 -107.07
CA VAL A 72 -34.96 -34.14 -108.43
C VAL A 72 -33.83 -34.21 -109.45
N CYS A 73 -33.83 -35.26 -110.28
CA CYS A 73 -32.85 -35.46 -111.33
C CYS A 73 -33.52 -35.44 -112.71
N LEU A 74 -33.00 -34.63 -113.62
CA LEU A 74 -33.46 -34.53 -115.02
C LEU A 74 -32.38 -35.08 -115.97
N PRO A 75 -32.74 -35.85 -117.00
CA PRO A 75 -31.78 -36.33 -117.99
C PRO A 75 -31.22 -35.16 -118.81
N SER A 76 -29.90 -35.12 -118.99
CA SER A 76 -29.18 -34.14 -119.79
C SER A 76 -28.18 -34.89 -120.69
N GLY A 77 -28.62 -35.26 -121.89
CA GLY A 77 -27.83 -36.03 -122.85
C GLY A 77 -27.76 -37.55 -122.60
N GLU A 78 -27.14 -38.31 -123.52
CA GLU A 78 -27.25 -39.78 -123.59
C GLU A 78 -26.69 -40.57 -122.38
N LYS A 79 -25.91 -39.96 -121.47
CA LYS A 79 -25.34 -40.64 -120.27
C LYS A 79 -25.17 -39.78 -119.01
N SER A 80 -25.83 -38.62 -118.92
CA SER A 80 -25.73 -37.74 -117.74
C SER A 80 -27.09 -37.25 -117.26
N SER A 81 -27.27 -37.16 -115.94
CA SER A 81 -28.47 -36.64 -115.29
C SER A 81 -28.08 -35.50 -114.37
N CYS A 82 -28.77 -34.35 -114.48
CA CYS A 82 -28.58 -33.17 -113.64
C CYS A 82 -29.51 -33.25 -112.43
N CYS A 83 -28.95 -33.27 -111.22
CA CYS A 83 -29.71 -33.35 -109.97
C CYS A 83 -29.67 -32.03 -109.19
N SER A 84 -30.82 -31.63 -108.63
CA SER A 84 -30.98 -30.44 -107.79
C SER A 84 -31.85 -30.72 -106.56
N CYS A 85 -31.62 -29.98 -105.47
CA CYS A 85 -32.45 -30.03 -104.28
C CYS A 85 -33.70 -29.16 -104.42
N GLU A 86 -34.82 -29.63 -103.85
CA GLU A 86 -36.05 -28.84 -103.72
C GLU A 86 -35.92 -27.75 -102.63
N LYS A 87 -36.78 -26.74 -102.71
CA LYS A 87 -36.74 -25.59 -101.78
C LYS A 87 -36.90 -26.04 -100.32
N GLY A 88 -35.95 -25.63 -99.46
CA GLY A 88 -35.89 -26.02 -98.04
C GLY A 88 -35.03 -27.25 -97.76
N PHE A 89 -34.43 -27.85 -98.80
CA PHE A 89 -33.48 -28.95 -98.70
C PHE A 89 -32.13 -28.53 -99.29
N ALA A 90 -31.04 -29.07 -98.75
CA ALA A 90 -29.67 -28.80 -99.17
C ALA A 90 -28.84 -30.09 -99.23
N TRP A 91 -27.71 -30.04 -99.94
CA TRP A 91 -26.76 -31.16 -99.92
C TRP A 91 -26.09 -31.26 -98.54
N PRO A 92 -25.93 -32.49 -98.00
CA PRO A 92 -25.22 -32.69 -96.74
C PRO A 92 -23.72 -32.33 -96.86
N SER A 93 -23.16 -31.77 -95.78
CA SER A 93 -21.79 -31.21 -95.69
C SER A 93 -20.67 -32.10 -96.24
N ARG A 94 -20.80 -33.42 -96.05
CA ARG A 94 -19.87 -34.45 -96.53
C ARG A 94 -19.67 -34.49 -98.05
N VAL A 95 -20.57 -33.92 -98.85
CA VAL A 95 -20.54 -33.97 -100.33
C VAL A 95 -19.89 -32.72 -100.95
N CYS A 96 -19.68 -31.67 -100.16
CA CYS A 96 -19.37 -30.35 -100.69
C CYS A 96 -17.88 -30.08 -100.96
N SER A 97 -17.00 -30.99 -100.55
CA SER A 97 -15.58 -30.97 -100.89
C SER A 97 -15.30 -31.28 -102.36
N ASP A 98 -16.23 -31.97 -103.05
CA ASP A 98 -16.06 -32.46 -104.43
C ASP A 98 -16.76 -31.59 -105.49
N MET A 99 -17.31 -30.42 -105.11
CA MET A 99 -17.93 -29.48 -106.05
C MET A 99 -16.91 -28.53 -106.70
N ILE A 100 -16.82 -28.55 -108.04
CA ILE A 100 -15.97 -27.64 -108.83
C ILE A 100 -16.60 -26.22 -108.84
N PRO A 101 -15.82 -25.13 -108.64
CA PRO A 101 -16.33 -23.77 -108.76
C PRO A 101 -16.83 -23.45 -110.18
N CYS A 102 -17.92 -22.68 -110.26
CA CYS A 102 -18.61 -22.30 -111.50
C CYS A 102 -17.65 -21.88 -112.63
N PRO A 103 -17.83 -22.39 -113.87
CA PRO A 103 -17.16 -21.83 -115.03
C PRO A 103 -17.56 -20.36 -115.24
N PRO A 104 -16.67 -19.53 -115.82
CA PRO A 104 -17.01 -18.15 -116.16
C PRO A 104 -18.03 -18.12 -117.30
N LEU A 105 -19.06 -17.29 -117.09
CA LEU A 105 -19.90 -16.68 -118.13
C LEU A 105 -20.77 -17.62 -118.99
N SER A 106 -22.04 -17.79 -118.60
CA SER A 106 -23.13 -17.97 -119.56
C SER A 106 -24.27 -17.00 -119.21
N LEU A 107 -24.69 -16.18 -120.20
CA LEU A 107 -25.81 -15.27 -120.09
C LEU A 107 -27.14 -16.06 -120.09
N GLU A 108 -27.63 -16.47 -118.92
CA GLU A 108 -29.06 -16.78 -118.72
C GLU A 108 -29.44 -16.62 -117.23
N PRO A 109 -30.57 -15.97 -116.87
CA PRO A 109 -30.74 -15.39 -115.52
C PRO A 109 -31.28 -16.32 -114.42
N ALA A 110 -31.19 -17.65 -114.53
CA ALA A 110 -31.96 -18.54 -113.64
C ALA A 110 -31.26 -19.85 -113.19
N LEU A 111 -29.94 -19.87 -112.94
CA LEU A 111 -29.25 -21.02 -112.32
C LEU A 111 -28.74 -20.70 -110.89
N PRO A 112 -29.23 -21.37 -109.83
CA PRO A 112 -28.68 -21.27 -108.46
C PRO A 112 -27.41 -22.10 -108.27
N CYS A 113 -26.43 -21.60 -107.51
CA CYS A 113 -25.17 -22.30 -107.24
C CYS A 113 -25.39 -23.58 -106.39
N GLY A 114 -25.01 -24.77 -106.92
CA GLY A 114 -25.04 -26.04 -106.17
C GLY A 114 -25.27 -27.30 -107.03
N TYR A 115 -24.44 -27.53 -108.06
CA TYR A 115 -24.66 -28.55 -109.10
C TYR A 115 -23.86 -29.86 -108.88
N MET A 116 -24.50 -31.02 -109.12
CA MET A 116 -23.83 -32.33 -109.31
C MET A 116 -24.14 -32.93 -110.69
N GLN A 117 -23.12 -33.49 -111.34
CA GLN A 117 -23.20 -34.03 -112.72
C GLN A 117 -23.42 -35.56 -112.78
N LYS A 118 -23.49 -36.26 -111.63
CA LYS A 118 -23.65 -37.72 -111.54
C LYS A 118 -24.74 -38.12 -110.55
N MET A 119 -25.52 -39.15 -110.92
CA MET A 119 -26.62 -39.74 -110.15
C MET A 119 -26.08 -40.69 -109.05
N PRO A 120 -26.40 -40.50 -107.75
CA PRO A 120 -26.03 -41.44 -106.71
C PRO A 120 -27.13 -42.49 -106.48
N PHE A 121 -26.89 -43.75 -106.89
CA PHE A 121 -27.86 -44.87 -106.74
C PHE A 121 -28.18 -45.28 -105.29
N HIS A 122 -27.35 -44.88 -104.32
CA HIS A 122 -27.50 -45.24 -102.90
C HIS A 122 -27.37 -44.02 -101.98
N GLY A 123 -27.73 -42.84 -102.49
CA GLY A 123 -27.50 -41.57 -101.81
C GLY A 123 -26.03 -41.13 -101.85
N PRO A 124 -25.72 -39.94 -101.29
CA PRO A 124 -26.60 -39.13 -100.44
C PRO A 124 -27.61 -38.29 -101.24
N TYR A 125 -28.83 -38.19 -100.71
CA TYR A 125 -29.91 -37.33 -101.21
C TYR A 125 -29.90 -35.98 -100.48
N CYS A 126 -30.66 -35.00 -100.97
CA CYS A 126 -30.83 -33.72 -100.29
C CYS A 126 -31.54 -33.91 -98.94
N GLU A 127 -31.02 -33.25 -97.90
CA GLU A 127 -31.53 -33.30 -96.53
C GLU A 127 -32.17 -31.95 -96.15
N PRO A 128 -33.06 -31.88 -95.15
CA PRO A 128 -33.64 -30.61 -94.69
C PRO A 128 -32.53 -29.64 -94.28
N GLN A 129 -32.71 -28.37 -94.65
CA GLN A 129 -31.67 -27.36 -94.40
C GLN A 129 -31.43 -27.17 -92.89
N THR A 130 -30.19 -27.38 -92.47
CA THR A 130 -29.71 -27.26 -91.08
C THR A 130 -28.46 -26.38 -91.01
N GLU A 131 -28.04 -25.94 -89.81
CA GLU A 131 -26.82 -25.11 -89.62
C GLU A 131 -25.54 -25.78 -90.19
N ASP A 132 -25.53 -27.12 -90.30
CA ASP A 132 -24.43 -27.92 -90.84
C ASP A 132 -24.55 -28.24 -92.36
N SER A 133 -25.47 -27.60 -93.08
CA SER A 133 -25.65 -27.75 -94.53
C SER A 133 -24.71 -26.84 -95.35
N CYS A 134 -24.42 -27.18 -96.60
CA CYS A 134 -23.43 -26.44 -97.38
C CYS A 134 -23.82 -24.99 -97.70
N GLY A 135 -23.07 -24.05 -97.12
CA GLY A 135 -23.27 -22.60 -97.21
C GLY A 135 -24.27 -22.14 -96.14
N MET A 136 -23.92 -21.39 -95.09
CA MET A 136 -22.84 -20.42 -94.92
C MET A 136 -22.70 -20.15 -93.40
N GLY A 137 -21.49 -19.90 -92.87
CA GLY A 137 -21.33 -19.37 -91.50
C GLY A 137 -22.00 -18.01 -91.32
N GLU A 138 -22.23 -17.59 -90.05
CA GLU A 138 -22.90 -16.32 -89.74
C GLU A 138 -22.30 -15.15 -90.55
N PRO A 139 -23.15 -14.30 -91.18
CA PRO A 139 -22.66 -13.20 -91.99
C PRO A 139 -21.93 -12.17 -91.13
N ILE A 140 -20.63 -12.02 -91.36
CA ILE A 140 -19.80 -10.98 -90.73
C ILE A 140 -19.87 -9.69 -91.56
N VAL A 141 -19.81 -8.54 -90.87
CA VAL A 141 -19.77 -7.22 -91.50
C VAL A 141 -18.31 -6.83 -91.73
N MET A 142 -17.88 -6.78 -92.99
CA MET A 142 -16.57 -6.25 -93.37
C MET A 142 -16.70 -4.77 -93.73
N HIS A 143 -15.98 -3.90 -93.02
CA HIS A 143 -15.94 -2.48 -93.34
C HIS A 143 -14.90 -2.23 -94.44
N MET A 144 -15.37 -1.68 -95.56
CA MET A 144 -14.59 -1.46 -96.77
C MET A 144 -14.53 0.02 -97.12
N SER A 145 -13.43 0.45 -97.75
CA SER A 145 -13.34 1.79 -98.32
C SER A 145 -12.52 1.83 -99.60
N VAL A 146 -12.87 2.73 -100.52
CA VAL A 146 -12.17 2.95 -101.79
C VAL A 146 -12.27 4.40 -102.24
N ARG A 147 -11.26 4.90 -102.95
CA ARG A 147 -11.21 6.27 -103.49
C ARG A 147 -11.70 6.33 -104.95
N LEU A 148 -12.54 7.30 -105.24
CA LEU A 148 -12.84 7.79 -106.59
C LEU A 148 -11.94 9.01 -106.88
N ASP A 149 -11.32 9.07 -108.04
CA ASP A 149 -10.41 10.16 -108.44
C ASP A 149 -11.17 11.33 -109.07
N ILE A 150 -12.20 11.79 -108.36
CA ILE A 150 -13.04 12.95 -108.72
C ILE A 150 -13.07 13.94 -107.54
N ASP A 151 -13.36 15.21 -107.84
CA ASP A 151 -13.53 16.25 -106.82
C ASP A 151 -14.83 16.03 -106.02
N PHE A 152 -14.77 16.28 -104.71
CA PHE A 152 -15.93 16.11 -103.84
C PHE A 152 -16.96 17.23 -104.05
N LEU A 153 -18.12 16.87 -104.58
CA LEU A 153 -19.29 17.73 -104.68
C LEU A 153 -20.07 17.70 -103.36
N ASP A 154 -20.46 18.87 -102.84
CA ASP A 154 -21.18 18.98 -101.55
C ASP A 154 -22.51 18.19 -101.55
N ASP A 155 -23.14 17.98 -102.71
CA ASP A 155 -24.33 17.15 -102.87
C ASP A 155 -24.10 15.68 -102.45
N LEU A 156 -22.86 15.18 -102.45
CA LEU A 156 -22.50 13.83 -101.97
C LEU A 156 -22.41 13.73 -100.44
N ARG A 157 -22.54 14.85 -99.72
CA ARG A 157 -22.67 14.88 -98.25
C ARG A 157 -24.11 14.60 -97.80
N ASP A 158 -25.10 14.94 -98.62
CA ASP A 158 -26.51 14.77 -98.31
C ASP A 158 -27.07 13.48 -98.93
N SER A 159 -27.41 12.52 -98.06
CA SER A 159 -27.96 11.22 -98.46
C SER A 159 -29.29 11.28 -99.22
N SER A 160 -29.98 12.43 -99.20
CA SER A 160 -31.24 12.65 -99.92
C SER A 160 -31.05 13.27 -101.31
N SER A 161 -29.84 13.70 -101.67
CA SER A 161 -29.60 14.34 -102.97
C SER A 161 -29.75 13.34 -104.13
N VAL A 162 -30.22 13.83 -105.28
CA VAL A 162 -30.37 13.01 -106.49
C VAL A 162 -29.02 12.45 -106.93
N LEU A 163 -27.93 13.21 -106.74
CA LEU A 163 -26.57 12.78 -107.05
C LEU A 163 -26.09 11.67 -106.10
N TYR A 164 -26.31 11.79 -104.79
CA TYR A 164 -25.97 10.76 -103.80
C TYR A 164 -26.72 9.47 -104.07
N GLN A 165 -28.03 9.55 -104.31
CA GLN A 165 -28.88 8.39 -104.60
C GLN A 165 -28.45 7.69 -105.89
N LYS A 166 -28.11 8.45 -106.93
CA LYS A 166 -27.58 7.89 -108.19
C LYS A 166 -26.23 7.18 -107.98
N TYR A 167 -25.27 7.86 -107.36
CA TYR A 167 -23.93 7.29 -107.10
C TYR A 167 -24.01 6.05 -106.20
N LYS A 168 -24.82 6.13 -105.13
CA LYS A 168 -25.07 5.00 -104.24
C LYS A 168 -25.66 3.81 -105.00
N ALA A 169 -26.71 4.00 -105.80
CA ALA A 169 -27.35 2.92 -106.53
C ALA A 169 -26.39 2.26 -107.55
N ASP A 170 -25.62 3.05 -108.30
CA ASP A 170 -24.68 2.53 -109.30
C ASP A 170 -23.51 1.77 -108.65
N LEU A 171 -22.96 2.31 -107.55
CA LEU A 171 -21.89 1.66 -106.80
C LEU A 171 -22.36 0.41 -106.06
N GLU A 172 -23.53 0.44 -105.40
CA GLU A 172 -24.10 -0.74 -104.75
C GLU A 172 -24.42 -1.84 -105.76
N LYS A 173 -24.90 -1.48 -106.96
CA LYS A 173 -25.11 -2.44 -108.05
C LYS A 173 -23.80 -3.10 -108.47
N ALA A 174 -22.74 -2.31 -108.67
CA ALA A 174 -21.42 -2.82 -109.02
C ALA A 174 -20.81 -3.69 -107.90
N PHE A 175 -20.90 -3.24 -106.64
CA PHE A 175 -20.40 -3.99 -105.49
C PHE A 175 -21.18 -5.30 -105.30
N ASN A 176 -22.52 -5.27 -105.30
CA ASN A 176 -23.31 -6.50 -105.14
C ASN A 176 -23.02 -7.52 -106.24
N ALA A 177 -22.83 -7.08 -107.47
CA ALA A 177 -22.45 -7.96 -108.57
C ALA A 177 -21.04 -8.57 -108.39
N SER A 178 -20.10 -7.77 -107.89
CA SER A 178 -18.68 -8.15 -107.76
C SER A 178 -18.41 -9.06 -106.57
N TYR A 179 -19.10 -8.86 -105.44
CA TYR A 179 -18.91 -9.63 -104.21
C TYR A 179 -19.87 -10.84 -104.07
N ARG A 180 -20.78 -11.07 -105.04
CA ARG A 180 -21.79 -12.17 -104.98
C ARG A 180 -21.19 -13.57 -104.83
N CYS A 181 -19.95 -13.75 -105.25
CA CYS A 181 -19.24 -15.03 -105.21
C CYS A 181 -18.51 -15.26 -103.87
N LEU A 182 -18.63 -14.34 -102.90
CA LEU A 182 -18.09 -14.56 -101.58
C LEU A 182 -18.92 -15.61 -100.82
N PRO A 183 -18.27 -16.49 -100.02
CA PRO A 183 -18.99 -17.35 -99.10
C PRO A 183 -19.82 -16.48 -98.17
N GLY A 184 -21.05 -16.84 -97.95
CA GLY A 184 -22.03 -16.19 -97.08
C GLY A 184 -22.57 -14.86 -97.58
N PHE A 185 -22.36 -14.48 -98.84
CA PHE A 185 -22.71 -13.14 -99.32
C PHE A 185 -24.20 -12.82 -99.12
N VAL A 186 -24.45 -11.72 -98.42
CA VAL A 186 -25.78 -11.16 -98.15
C VAL A 186 -25.96 -9.85 -98.90
N SER A 187 -25.01 -8.92 -98.78
CA SER A 187 -25.12 -7.60 -99.42
C SER A 187 -23.79 -6.83 -99.39
N ALA A 188 -23.60 -5.96 -100.37
CA ALA A 188 -22.63 -4.87 -100.33
C ALA A 188 -23.37 -3.52 -100.38
N THR A 189 -23.26 -2.73 -99.31
CA THR A 189 -24.05 -1.50 -99.10
C THR A 189 -23.14 -0.30 -98.85
N VAL A 190 -23.36 0.80 -99.56
CA VAL A 190 -22.59 2.03 -99.39
C VAL A 190 -23.11 2.77 -98.16
N THR A 191 -22.20 3.00 -97.20
CA THR A 191 -22.50 3.64 -95.91
C THR A 191 -22.27 5.14 -95.93
N GLY A 192 -21.48 5.66 -96.87
CA GLY A 192 -21.37 7.10 -97.10
C GLY A 192 -20.15 7.51 -97.92
N PHE A 193 -20.06 8.81 -98.19
CA PHE A 193 -18.93 9.44 -98.88
C PHE A 193 -18.20 10.40 -97.93
N SER A 194 -16.88 10.54 -98.08
CA SER A 194 -16.07 11.45 -97.26
C SER A 194 -15.33 12.50 -98.10
N PRO A 195 -15.21 13.76 -97.61
CA PRO A 195 -14.62 14.89 -98.36
C PRO A 195 -13.11 14.73 -98.59
N GLY A 196 -12.65 15.17 -99.77
CA GLY A 196 -11.33 14.93 -100.35
C GLY A 196 -11.45 14.36 -101.76
N SER A 197 -10.47 13.61 -102.26
CA SER A 197 -10.72 12.72 -103.41
C SER A 197 -11.72 11.66 -102.96
N VAL A 198 -12.96 11.73 -103.45
CA VAL A 198 -14.16 11.12 -102.85
C VAL A 198 -13.92 9.68 -102.36
N PHE A 199 -13.90 9.46 -101.04
CA PHE A 199 -13.79 8.12 -100.46
C PHE A 199 -15.18 7.54 -100.22
N VAL A 200 -15.46 6.42 -100.89
CA VAL A 200 -16.67 5.61 -100.70
C VAL A 200 -16.43 4.64 -99.55
N LYS A 201 -17.21 4.76 -98.49
CA LYS A 201 -17.26 3.77 -97.41
C LYS A 201 -18.44 2.85 -97.65
N TYR A 202 -18.21 1.56 -97.54
CA TYR A 202 -19.24 0.55 -97.76
C TYR A 202 -19.02 -0.67 -96.87
N GLU A 203 -20.08 -1.41 -96.62
CA GLU A 203 -20.07 -2.62 -95.83
C GLU A 203 -20.40 -3.81 -96.71
N VAL A 204 -19.58 -4.85 -96.62
CA VAL A 204 -19.83 -6.14 -97.27
C VAL A 204 -20.21 -7.13 -96.19
N LYS A 205 -21.46 -7.58 -96.22
CA LYS A 205 -21.99 -8.65 -95.37
C LYS A 205 -21.82 -9.96 -96.11
N ALA A 206 -20.89 -10.77 -95.64
CA ALA A 206 -20.62 -12.10 -96.18
C ALA A 206 -20.12 -13.03 -95.07
N GLY A 207 -20.06 -14.32 -95.32
CA GLY A 207 -19.34 -15.27 -94.47
C GLY A 207 -17.82 -15.09 -94.59
N PRO A 208 -17.04 -15.92 -93.88
CA PRO A 208 -15.58 -15.78 -93.84
C PRO A 208 -14.94 -15.92 -95.23
N ALA A 209 -14.44 -14.81 -95.78
CA ALA A 209 -13.75 -14.76 -97.08
C ALA A 209 -12.23 -14.60 -96.90
N SER A 210 -11.45 -15.26 -97.75
CA SER A 210 -9.99 -15.12 -97.78
C SER A 210 -9.55 -13.78 -98.39
N ALA A 211 -8.36 -13.30 -98.03
CA ALA A 211 -7.80 -12.06 -98.57
C ALA A 211 -7.73 -12.06 -100.12
N ASN A 212 -7.42 -13.21 -100.73
CA ASN A 212 -7.40 -13.37 -102.19
C ASN A 212 -8.80 -13.29 -102.82
N GLN A 213 -9.83 -13.82 -102.15
CA GLN A 213 -11.22 -13.73 -102.64
C GLN A 213 -11.76 -12.29 -102.57
N ILE A 214 -11.37 -11.53 -101.56
CA ILE A 214 -11.71 -10.11 -101.44
C ILE A 214 -10.94 -9.31 -102.49
N ASP A 215 -9.64 -9.56 -102.68
CA ASP A 215 -8.83 -8.88 -103.71
C ASP A 215 -9.36 -9.13 -105.13
N ASN A 216 -9.76 -10.36 -105.45
CA ASN A 216 -10.39 -10.70 -106.72
C ASN A 216 -11.75 -10.02 -106.90
N SER A 217 -12.57 -9.95 -105.84
CA SER A 217 -13.85 -9.23 -105.88
C SER A 217 -13.65 -7.72 -106.03
N ASN A 218 -12.62 -7.13 -105.38
CA ASN A 218 -12.26 -5.71 -105.52
C ASN A 218 -11.88 -5.38 -106.97
N LYS A 219 -11.10 -6.27 -107.62
CA LYS A 219 -10.74 -6.16 -109.05
C LYS A 219 -11.94 -6.24 -109.98
N ALA A 220 -12.92 -7.09 -109.66
CA ALA A 220 -14.14 -7.25 -110.46
C ALA A 220 -15.01 -5.98 -110.49
N VAL A 221 -14.95 -5.12 -109.46
CA VAL A 221 -15.70 -3.86 -109.42
C VAL A 221 -15.41 -2.97 -110.63
N LEU A 222 -14.13 -2.89 -111.05
CA LEU A 222 -13.70 -2.08 -112.20
C LEU A 222 -14.25 -2.58 -113.54
N GLN A 223 -14.65 -3.86 -113.62
CA GLN A 223 -15.21 -4.46 -114.82
C GLN A 223 -16.72 -4.26 -114.94
N VAL A 224 -17.41 -4.03 -113.82
CA VAL A 224 -18.87 -3.86 -113.76
C VAL A 224 -19.28 -2.39 -113.69
N LEU A 225 -18.46 -1.55 -113.06
CA LEU A 225 -18.74 -0.12 -112.91
C LEU A 225 -18.46 0.65 -114.22
N GLU A 226 -19.32 1.60 -114.57
CA GLU A 226 -19.11 2.43 -115.76
C GLU A 226 -17.80 3.25 -115.66
N PRO A 227 -17.03 3.41 -116.77
CA PRO A 227 -15.71 4.06 -116.75
C PRO A 227 -15.71 5.50 -116.21
N PHE A 228 -16.87 6.18 -116.21
CA PHE A 228 -17.02 7.58 -115.77
C PHE A 228 -16.65 7.81 -114.29
N TYR A 229 -16.74 6.79 -113.44
CA TYR A 229 -16.57 6.94 -111.97
C TYR A 229 -15.11 6.98 -111.48
N GLN A 230 -14.10 6.76 -112.34
CA GLN A 230 -12.65 6.89 -112.04
C GLN A 230 -12.19 6.28 -110.69
N LEU A 231 -12.56 5.02 -110.42
CA LEU A 231 -12.20 4.32 -109.18
C LEU A 231 -10.71 3.93 -109.14
N LYS A 232 -10.03 4.17 -108.01
CA LYS A 232 -8.59 3.89 -107.85
C LYS A 232 -8.34 2.59 -107.09
N GLU A 233 -7.96 1.54 -107.82
CA GLU A 233 -7.80 0.16 -107.30
C GLU A 233 -6.85 0.05 -106.09
N SER A 234 -5.72 0.77 -106.09
CA SER A 234 -4.72 0.66 -105.03
C SER A 234 -5.15 1.21 -103.65
N THR A 235 -6.38 1.70 -103.54
CA THR A 235 -6.88 2.38 -102.33
C THR A 235 -7.91 1.57 -101.54
N PHE A 236 -8.19 0.33 -101.95
CA PHE A 236 -9.07 -0.55 -101.18
C PHE A 236 -8.50 -0.87 -99.80
N THR A 237 -9.32 -0.71 -98.77
CA THR A 237 -8.99 -1.10 -97.38
C THR A 237 -10.10 -1.95 -96.78
N THR A 238 -9.73 -2.97 -95.99
CA THR A 238 -10.65 -3.88 -95.31
C THR A 238 -10.35 -3.96 -93.82
N GLU A 239 -11.33 -3.71 -92.96
CA GLU A 239 -11.22 -3.92 -91.51
C GLU A 239 -12.14 -5.06 -91.03
N VAL A 240 -11.59 -6.01 -90.25
CA VAL A 240 -12.34 -7.18 -89.71
C VAL A 240 -12.12 -7.30 -88.19
N PRO A 241 -13.16 -7.15 -87.35
CA PRO A 241 -13.00 -7.05 -85.89
C PRO A 241 -12.97 -8.37 -85.08
N TYR A 242 -13.44 -9.52 -85.60
CA TYR A 242 -13.75 -10.70 -84.74
C TYR A 242 -12.81 -11.93 -84.86
N GLN A 243 -11.60 -11.79 -85.42
CA GLN A 243 -10.70 -12.95 -85.66
C GLN A 243 -9.49 -13.07 -84.72
N VAL A 244 -9.50 -12.39 -83.56
CA VAL A 244 -8.39 -12.38 -82.60
C VAL A 244 -8.85 -12.89 -81.23
N ASN A 245 -8.20 -13.92 -80.70
CA ASN A 245 -8.45 -14.52 -79.39
C ASN A 245 -7.59 -13.84 -78.31
N PHE A 246 -8.20 -13.12 -77.36
CA PHE A 246 -7.51 -12.41 -76.27
C PHE A 246 -7.67 -13.19 -74.95
N LYS A 247 -6.58 -13.50 -74.26
CA LYS A 247 -6.54 -14.21 -72.97
C LYS A 247 -5.80 -13.40 -71.90
N VAL A 248 -6.30 -13.44 -70.66
CA VAL A 248 -5.71 -12.78 -69.47
C VAL A 248 -5.43 -13.82 -68.40
N GLU A 249 -4.20 -13.86 -67.87
CA GLU A 249 -3.81 -14.75 -66.77
C GLU A 249 -2.94 -13.99 -65.74
N PRO A 250 -3.26 -14.03 -64.42
CA PRO A 250 -4.42 -14.65 -63.78
C PRO A 250 -5.72 -13.82 -63.92
N LEU A 251 -6.87 -14.47 -63.71
CA LEU A 251 -8.20 -13.84 -63.81
C LEU A 251 -8.45 -12.81 -62.69
N ASN A 252 -7.92 -13.06 -61.49
CA ASN A 252 -7.95 -12.14 -60.35
C ASN A 252 -6.54 -11.60 -60.15
N ILE A 253 -6.38 -10.28 -60.30
CA ILE A 253 -5.08 -9.61 -60.28
C ILE A 253 -4.95 -8.81 -58.98
N PHE A 254 -3.91 -9.09 -58.21
CA PHE A 254 -3.57 -8.31 -57.02
C PHE A 254 -2.35 -7.42 -57.24
N GLU A 255 -2.27 -6.34 -56.49
CA GLU A 255 -1.08 -5.48 -56.48
C GLU A 255 0.19 -6.28 -56.14
N GLY A 256 1.20 -6.20 -57.01
CA GLY A 256 2.42 -7.00 -56.92
C GLY A 256 2.42 -8.33 -57.69
N ASP A 257 1.29 -8.75 -58.27
CA ASP A 257 1.27 -9.90 -59.18
C ASP A 257 1.95 -9.60 -60.52
N THR A 258 2.35 -10.65 -61.24
CA THR A 258 2.76 -10.58 -62.65
C THR A 258 1.63 -11.07 -63.55
N VAL A 259 1.18 -10.21 -64.47
CA VAL A 259 0.03 -10.47 -65.37
C VAL A 259 0.49 -10.72 -66.78
N THR A 260 -0.08 -11.74 -67.42
CA THR A 260 0.19 -12.13 -68.81
C THR A 260 -1.04 -11.93 -69.67
N LEU A 261 -0.94 -11.07 -70.69
CA LEU A 261 -1.97 -10.81 -71.70
C LEU A 261 -1.54 -11.45 -73.01
N THR A 262 -2.38 -12.29 -73.61
CA THR A 262 -2.05 -13.04 -74.84
C THR A 262 -3.08 -12.78 -75.92
N CYS A 263 -2.63 -12.36 -77.10
CA CYS A 263 -3.44 -12.29 -78.31
C CYS A 263 -3.00 -13.33 -79.33
N GLU A 264 -3.93 -14.11 -79.85
CA GLU A 264 -3.70 -15.21 -80.77
C GLU A 264 -4.62 -15.09 -82.00
N ILE A 265 -4.08 -15.25 -83.20
CA ILE A 265 -4.84 -15.13 -84.46
C ILE A 265 -4.69 -16.39 -85.31
N ASN A 266 -5.66 -16.66 -86.18
CA ASN A 266 -5.62 -17.84 -87.05
C ASN A 266 -4.88 -17.62 -88.38
N SER A 267 -4.37 -16.40 -88.65
CA SER A 267 -3.75 -16.02 -89.92
C SER A 267 -2.29 -15.56 -89.75
N ALA A 268 -1.48 -15.60 -90.81
CA ALA A 268 -0.12 -15.04 -90.78
C ALA A 268 -0.16 -13.51 -90.71
N PHE A 269 0.77 -12.90 -89.96
CA PHE A 269 0.89 -11.45 -89.81
C PHE A 269 2.36 -11.01 -89.83
N HIS A 270 2.59 -9.73 -90.14
CA HIS A 270 3.92 -9.13 -90.21
C HIS A 270 4.35 -8.48 -88.90
N SER A 271 3.43 -7.76 -88.23
CA SER A 271 3.70 -7.11 -86.94
C SER A 271 2.47 -7.11 -86.02
N ALA A 272 2.71 -7.15 -84.71
CA ALA A 272 1.71 -6.98 -83.65
C ALA A 272 2.08 -5.79 -82.75
N THR A 273 1.10 -4.96 -82.39
CA THR A 273 1.30 -3.82 -81.48
C THR A 273 0.25 -3.80 -80.38
N TRP A 274 0.69 -3.49 -79.15
CA TRP A 274 -0.14 -3.42 -77.95
C TRP A 274 -0.40 -1.97 -77.54
N TYR A 275 -1.59 -1.71 -77.02
CA TYR A 275 -2.05 -0.41 -76.55
C TYR A 275 -2.70 -0.52 -75.17
N HIS A 276 -2.52 0.49 -74.33
CA HIS A 276 -3.30 0.71 -73.10
C HIS A 276 -4.00 2.07 -73.19
N PHE A 277 -5.34 2.10 -73.12
CA PHE A 277 -6.15 3.32 -73.37
C PHE A 277 -5.70 4.09 -74.63
N ASP A 278 -5.52 3.37 -75.74
CA ASP A 278 -5.05 3.89 -77.04
C ASP A 278 -3.61 4.45 -77.08
N ARG A 279 -2.81 4.30 -76.02
CA ARG A 279 -1.36 4.59 -76.03
C ARG A 279 -0.54 3.34 -76.33
N ILE A 280 0.45 3.45 -77.22
CA ILE A 280 1.33 2.33 -77.58
C ILE A 280 2.17 1.91 -76.37
N ILE A 281 2.15 0.62 -76.03
CA ILE A 281 2.99 0.04 -74.99
C ILE A 281 4.34 -0.32 -75.61
N SER A 282 5.42 0.24 -75.07
CA SER A 282 6.79 -0.06 -75.48
C SER A 282 7.46 -1.02 -74.49
N THR A 283 8.38 -1.84 -74.97
CA THR A 283 9.16 -2.77 -74.14
C THR A 283 9.95 -2.02 -73.06
N SER A 284 9.81 -2.43 -71.79
CA SER A 284 10.47 -1.84 -70.61
C SER A 284 10.80 -2.95 -69.60
N PRO A 285 11.57 -2.69 -68.52
CA PRO A 285 11.84 -3.70 -67.47
C PRO A 285 10.57 -4.25 -66.81
N ARG A 286 9.48 -3.49 -66.87
CA ARG A 286 8.16 -3.83 -66.32
C ARG A 286 7.23 -4.49 -67.36
N HIS A 287 7.36 -4.12 -68.64
CA HIS A 287 6.51 -4.61 -69.73
C HIS A 287 7.34 -5.37 -70.76
N SER A 288 7.21 -6.70 -70.82
CA SER A 288 7.87 -7.53 -71.85
C SER A 288 6.88 -7.97 -72.91
N ILE A 289 7.16 -7.67 -74.18
CA ILE A 289 6.32 -8.07 -75.32
C ILE A 289 7.06 -9.14 -76.11
N GLU A 290 6.48 -10.32 -76.23
CA GLU A 290 6.98 -11.44 -77.03
C GLU A 290 6.04 -11.69 -78.20
N THR A 291 6.56 -11.70 -79.43
CA THR A 291 5.75 -11.96 -80.62
C THR A 291 6.37 -13.10 -81.42
N THR A 292 5.64 -14.21 -81.53
CA THR A 292 6.08 -15.42 -82.22
C THR A 292 5.36 -15.57 -83.55
N VAL A 293 6.09 -15.36 -84.64
CA VAL A 293 5.56 -15.39 -86.02
C VAL A 293 5.05 -16.79 -86.41
N GLY A 294 5.65 -17.87 -85.88
CA GLY A 294 5.26 -19.25 -86.19
C GLY A 294 3.96 -19.74 -85.53
N THR A 295 3.63 -19.26 -84.33
CA THR A 295 2.43 -19.66 -83.56
C THR A 295 1.29 -18.65 -83.64
N ARG A 296 1.45 -17.60 -84.45
CA ARG A 296 0.43 -16.57 -84.68
C ARG A 296 -0.05 -15.89 -83.39
N ARG A 297 0.88 -15.68 -82.44
CA ARG A 297 0.61 -15.21 -81.07
C ARG A 297 1.53 -14.04 -80.67
N SER A 298 0.98 -13.06 -79.96
CA SER A 298 1.71 -12.01 -79.25
C SER A 298 1.33 -12.02 -77.77
N ILE A 299 2.32 -11.90 -76.88
CA ILE A 299 2.18 -11.97 -75.42
C ILE A 299 2.77 -10.71 -74.81
N LEU A 300 2.05 -10.07 -73.90
CA LEU A 300 2.49 -8.94 -73.09
C LEU A 300 2.50 -9.38 -71.62
N ASN A 301 3.68 -9.43 -71.00
CA ASN A 301 3.81 -9.64 -69.55
C ASN A 301 4.04 -8.30 -68.85
N ILE A 302 3.31 -8.07 -67.77
CA ILE A 302 3.39 -6.91 -66.90
C ILE A 302 3.85 -7.40 -65.53
N ALA A 303 5.09 -7.09 -65.14
CA ALA A 303 5.64 -7.44 -63.83
C ALA A 303 5.27 -6.38 -62.78
N ASN A 304 5.02 -6.81 -61.53
CA ASN A 304 4.71 -5.94 -60.39
C ASN A 304 3.57 -4.95 -60.69
N VAL A 305 2.38 -5.50 -60.94
CA VAL A 305 1.20 -4.74 -61.33
C VAL A 305 0.73 -3.82 -60.21
N THR A 306 0.30 -2.60 -60.56
CA THR A 306 -0.23 -1.57 -59.65
C THR A 306 -1.66 -1.21 -60.03
N MET A 307 -2.37 -0.50 -59.15
CA MET A 307 -3.75 -0.04 -59.42
C MET A 307 -3.88 0.80 -60.72
N GLU A 308 -2.82 1.47 -61.16
CA GLU A 308 -2.79 2.28 -62.39
C GLU A 308 -2.79 1.45 -63.68
N ASP A 309 -2.47 0.16 -63.62
CA ASP A 309 -2.47 -0.72 -64.80
C ASP A 309 -3.88 -1.25 -65.12
N SER A 310 -4.88 -0.93 -64.27
CA SER A 310 -6.27 -1.28 -64.54
C SER A 310 -6.81 -0.44 -65.69
N GLY A 311 -7.32 -1.11 -66.72
CA GLY A 311 -7.74 -0.41 -67.92
C GLY A 311 -7.88 -1.31 -69.14
N SER A 312 -8.14 -0.65 -70.27
CA SER A 312 -8.41 -1.32 -71.53
C SER A 312 -7.12 -1.54 -72.31
N TYR A 313 -6.82 -2.80 -72.63
CA TYR A 313 -5.68 -3.25 -73.42
C TYR A 313 -6.14 -3.70 -74.80
N LYS A 314 -5.48 -3.21 -75.85
CA LYS A 314 -5.81 -3.50 -77.24
C LYS A 314 -4.59 -4.04 -77.98
N CYS A 315 -4.77 -5.12 -78.74
CA CYS A 315 -3.74 -5.68 -79.61
C CYS A 315 -4.17 -5.58 -81.08
N THR A 316 -3.25 -5.19 -81.95
CA THR A 316 -3.52 -5.02 -83.38
C THR A 316 -2.47 -5.74 -84.22
N PHE A 317 -2.90 -6.50 -85.23
CA PHE A 317 -2.05 -7.25 -86.17
C PHE A 317 -2.16 -6.68 -87.59
N ILE A 318 -1.04 -6.61 -88.29
CA ILE A 318 -0.93 -6.09 -89.67
C ILE A 318 -0.45 -7.22 -90.59
N ASN A 319 -1.18 -7.50 -91.68
CA ASN A 319 -0.77 -8.45 -92.72
C ASN A 319 -0.08 -7.71 -93.90
N GLY A 320 0.81 -8.37 -94.66
CA GLY A 320 1.87 -7.76 -95.51
C GLY A 320 1.51 -6.70 -96.56
N SER A 321 0.23 -6.45 -96.86
CA SER A 321 -0.25 -5.25 -97.56
C SER A 321 -1.00 -4.36 -96.57
N GLN A 322 -0.71 -3.06 -96.51
CA GLN A 322 -1.28 -2.10 -95.54
C GLN A 322 -2.83 -2.02 -95.47
N SER A 323 -3.54 -2.77 -96.32
CA SER A 323 -4.99 -2.80 -96.47
C SER A 323 -5.75 -3.72 -95.50
N TYR A 324 -5.12 -4.66 -94.78
CA TYR A 324 -5.82 -5.60 -93.88
C TYR A 324 -5.34 -5.53 -92.42
N LYS A 325 -6.21 -5.08 -91.51
CA LYS A 325 -5.92 -4.94 -90.06
C LYS A 325 -6.88 -5.76 -89.20
N LEU A 326 -6.32 -6.50 -88.23
CA LEU A 326 -7.06 -7.25 -87.21
C LEU A 326 -6.86 -6.60 -85.83
N LYS A 327 -7.91 -6.46 -85.02
CA LYS A 327 -7.84 -5.82 -83.69
C LYS A 327 -8.69 -6.55 -82.65
N ALA A 328 -8.21 -6.68 -81.40
CA ALA A 328 -8.99 -7.10 -80.24
C ALA A 328 -8.68 -6.22 -79.01
N THR A 329 -9.66 -6.06 -78.12
CA THR A 329 -9.59 -5.20 -76.94
C THR A 329 -10.19 -5.93 -75.72
N GLU A 330 -9.52 -5.89 -74.57
CA GLU A 330 -9.97 -6.47 -73.30
C GLU A 330 -9.64 -5.56 -72.10
N THR A 331 -10.35 -5.70 -70.98
CA THR A 331 -10.17 -4.83 -69.80
C THR A 331 -9.76 -5.62 -68.56
N ILE A 332 -8.73 -5.16 -67.83
CA ILE A 332 -8.25 -5.80 -66.59
C ILE A 332 -8.49 -4.93 -65.34
N TYR A 333 -8.74 -5.58 -64.20
CA TYR A 333 -8.99 -4.95 -62.90
C TYR A 333 -7.98 -5.43 -61.84
N VAL A 334 -7.29 -4.49 -61.19
CA VAL A 334 -6.28 -4.75 -60.14
C VAL A 334 -6.90 -4.46 -58.76
N SER A 335 -6.64 -5.31 -57.76
CA SER A 335 -7.16 -5.17 -56.38
C SER A 335 -6.06 -5.27 -55.31
N SER A 336 -6.25 -4.70 -54.13
CA SER A 336 -5.33 -4.86 -52.98
C SER A 336 -5.60 -6.15 -52.19
N LEU A 337 -4.58 -6.91 -51.79
CA LEU A 337 -4.71 -8.10 -50.93
C LEU A 337 -4.86 -7.69 -49.45
N ARG A 338 -6.06 -7.86 -48.87
CA ARG A 338 -6.34 -7.56 -47.44
C ARG A 338 -6.34 -8.83 -46.59
N ILE A 339 -5.67 -8.77 -45.45
CA ILE A 339 -5.64 -9.85 -44.44
C ILE A 339 -6.41 -9.39 -43.20
N THR A 340 -7.38 -10.19 -42.78
CA THR A 340 -8.17 -9.97 -41.57
C THR A 340 -7.80 -11.02 -40.53
N PRO A 341 -7.19 -10.65 -39.39
CA PRO A 341 -6.90 -11.60 -38.31
C PRO A 341 -8.16 -11.88 -37.49
N ASN A 342 -8.26 -13.06 -36.87
CA ASN A 342 -9.35 -13.37 -35.94
C ASN A 342 -9.32 -12.51 -34.67
N VAL A 343 -8.12 -12.18 -34.20
CA VAL A 343 -7.86 -11.30 -33.05
C VAL A 343 -6.65 -10.41 -33.32
N LYS A 344 -6.69 -9.16 -32.85
CA LYS A 344 -5.53 -8.24 -32.93
C LYS A 344 -4.59 -8.40 -31.73
N GLU A 345 -5.17 -8.60 -30.54
CA GLU A 345 -4.48 -8.83 -29.28
C GLU A 345 -5.18 -9.98 -28.54
N MET A 346 -4.41 -10.86 -27.90
CA MET A 346 -4.90 -12.05 -27.18
C MET A 346 -4.12 -12.23 -25.87
N GLU A 347 -4.82 -12.55 -24.79
CA GLU A 347 -4.21 -12.87 -23.50
C GLU A 347 -4.30 -14.37 -23.21
N VAL A 348 -3.22 -14.94 -22.68
CA VAL A 348 -3.10 -16.39 -22.48
C VAL A 348 -2.59 -16.68 -21.06
N ILE A 349 -3.39 -17.40 -20.27
CA ILE A 349 -3.03 -17.86 -18.91
C ILE A 349 -2.31 -19.20 -19.00
N CYS A 350 -1.03 -19.23 -18.65
CA CYS A 350 -0.15 -20.36 -18.94
C CYS A 350 -0.39 -21.61 -18.07
N ASN A 351 -0.90 -21.41 -16.84
CA ASN A 351 -1.15 -22.47 -15.85
C ASN A 351 -2.64 -22.85 -15.72
N SER A 352 -3.48 -22.49 -16.70
CA SER A 352 -4.88 -22.93 -16.72
C SER A 352 -5.03 -24.33 -17.33
N PRO A 353 -5.74 -25.27 -16.66
CA PRO A 353 -6.04 -26.59 -17.21
C PRO A 353 -6.81 -26.54 -18.55
N GLU A 354 -7.64 -25.53 -18.74
CA GLU A 354 -8.41 -25.33 -19.97
C GLU A 354 -7.51 -24.92 -21.13
N THR A 355 -6.52 -24.07 -20.88
CA THR A 355 -5.56 -23.61 -21.89
C THR A 355 -4.64 -24.73 -22.35
N GLN A 356 -4.29 -25.65 -21.44
CA GLN A 356 -3.53 -26.87 -21.76
C GLN A 356 -4.35 -27.86 -22.60
N LYS A 357 -5.67 -27.91 -22.40
CA LYS A 357 -6.58 -28.81 -23.15
C LYS A 357 -7.00 -28.24 -24.51
N ASN A 358 -7.27 -26.94 -24.60
CA ASN A 358 -7.91 -26.31 -25.76
C ASN A 358 -7.00 -25.40 -26.60
N SER A 359 -5.68 -25.38 -26.35
CA SER A 359 -4.61 -24.75 -27.18
C SER A 359 -5.07 -23.56 -28.06
N PRO A 360 -4.82 -22.31 -27.66
CA PRO A 360 -5.35 -21.13 -28.36
C PRO A 360 -4.91 -21.07 -29.83
N GLN A 361 -5.88 -20.70 -30.68
CA GLN A 361 -5.73 -20.68 -32.13
C GLN A 361 -5.73 -19.24 -32.65
N LEU A 362 -4.67 -18.87 -33.36
CA LEU A 362 -4.60 -17.64 -34.13
C LEU A 362 -5.00 -17.94 -35.58
N SER A 363 -5.66 -17.03 -36.27
CA SER A 363 -5.91 -17.19 -37.70
C SER A 363 -5.92 -15.88 -38.47
N CYS A 364 -5.50 -15.95 -39.73
CA CYS A 364 -5.52 -14.85 -40.68
C CYS A 364 -6.22 -15.29 -41.94
N CYS A 365 -7.27 -14.56 -42.31
CA CYS A 365 -8.13 -14.87 -43.44
C CYS A 365 -8.08 -13.77 -44.50
N ILE A 366 -8.28 -14.16 -45.76
CA ILE A 366 -8.51 -13.23 -46.87
C ILE A 366 -9.98 -13.28 -47.30
N ASP A 367 -10.50 -12.12 -47.75
CA ASP A 367 -11.92 -11.96 -48.06
C ASP A 367 -12.38 -12.71 -49.33
N ARG A 368 -11.44 -13.19 -50.17
CA ARG A 368 -11.73 -13.84 -51.45
C ARG A 368 -11.10 -15.23 -51.55
N HIS A 369 -11.82 -16.17 -52.17
CA HIS A 369 -11.32 -17.54 -52.35
C HIS A 369 -10.24 -17.62 -53.42
N LEU A 370 -9.04 -18.06 -53.02
CA LEU A 370 -7.89 -18.25 -53.91
C LEU A 370 -7.49 -19.74 -53.91
N PRO A 371 -7.41 -20.40 -55.08
CA PRO A 371 -7.12 -21.84 -55.17
C PRO A 371 -5.71 -22.23 -54.72
N SER A 372 -4.75 -21.31 -54.77
CA SER A 372 -3.34 -21.55 -54.43
C SER A 372 -2.75 -20.37 -53.66
N LEU A 373 -2.61 -20.52 -52.34
CA LEU A 373 -2.08 -19.52 -51.42
C LEU A 373 -0.95 -20.16 -50.59
N ASN A 374 0.19 -19.50 -50.49
CA ASN A 374 1.26 -19.91 -49.58
C ASN A 374 1.18 -19.07 -48.29
N ALA A 375 1.18 -19.73 -47.14
CA ALA A 375 1.11 -19.09 -45.83
C ALA A 375 2.36 -19.40 -44.99
N SER A 376 2.87 -18.39 -44.29
CA SER A 376 3.98 -18.54 -43.35
C SER A 376 3.75 -17.72 -42.08
N TRP A 377 4.33 -18.17 -40.97
CA TRP A 377 4.21 -17.51 -39.67
C TRP A 377 5.60 -17.15 -39.12
N LYS A 378 5.76 -15.91 -38.66
CA LYS A 378 6.99 -15.41 -38.01
C LYS A 378 6.68 -15.05 -36.55
N VAL A 379 7.53 -15.51 -35.62
CA VAL A 379 7.35 -15.28 -34.18
C VAL A 379 8.48 -14.41 -33.66
N ASN A 380 8.15 -13.26 -33.08
CA ASN A 380 9.11 -12.30 -32.53
C ASN A 380 8.70 -11.90 -31.10
N GLY A 381 9.47 -12.32 -30.10
CA GLY A 381 9.24 -11.97 -28.69
C GLY A 381 10.16 -12.74 -27.73
N ALA A 382 10.13 -12.37 -26.44
CA ALA A 382 10.97 -12.96 -25.40
C ALA A 382 10.56 -14.39 -25.01
N ILE A 383 9.29 -14.75 -25.26
CA ILE A 383 8.74 -16.10 -25.12
C ILE A 383 8.41 -16.60 -26.54
N ASN A 384 9.06 -17.67 -26.99
CA ASN A 384 8.88 -18.21 -28.33
C ASN A 384 8.14 -19.55 -28.28
N ILE A 385 6.80 -19.52 -28.27
CA ILE A 385 5.97 -20.74 -28.28
C ILE A 385 5.68 -21.13 -29.72
N THR A 386 6.24 -22.25 -30.15
CA THR A 386 5.97 -22.80 -31.48
C THR A 386 4.57 -23.43 -31.54
N GLY A 387 3.85 -23.15 -32.63
CA GLY A 387 2.56 -23.74 -32.95
C GLY A 387 2.59 -24.64 -34.20
N VAL A 388 1.46 -25.26 -34.48
CA VAL A 388 1.21 -25.99 -35.74
C VAL A 388 0.44 -25.08 -36.68
N SER A 389 1.00 -24.81 -37.85
CA SER A 389 0.32 -24.07 -38.91
C SER A 389 -0.52 -24.99 -39.79
N SER A 390 -1.79 -24.65 -40.00
CA SER A 390 -2.67 -25.28 -40.99
C SER A 390 -3.19 -24.23 -41.98
N LEU A 391 -3.45 -24.64 -43.21
CA LEU A 391 -4.10 -23.81 -44.22
C LEU A 391 -5.45 -24.45 -44.56
N HIS A 392 -6.53 -23.71 -44.34
CA HIS A 392 -7.90 -24.18 -44.60
C HIS A 392 -8.65 -23.14 -45.43
N GLY A 393 -8.89 -23.44 -46.71
CA GLY A 393 -9.49 -22.52 -47.66
C GLY A 393 -8.70 -21.20 -47.75
N ASN A 394 -9.31 -20.11 -47.26
CA ASN A 394 -8.78 -18.75 -47.32
C ASN A 394 -8.05 -18.32 -46.05
N CYS A 395 -7.97 -19.20 -45.06
CA CYS A 395 -7.46 -18.88 -43.75
C CYS A 395 -6.22 -19.72 -43.45
N THR A 396 -5.18 -19.07 -42.93
CA THR A 396 -4.10 -19.76 -42.23
C THR A 396 -4.39 -19.73 -40.74
N GLU A 397 -4.30 -20.89 -40.10
CA GLU A 397 -4.48 -21.07 -38.66
C GLU A 397 -3.16 -21.47 -38.02
N TYR A 398 -2.91 -20.99 -36.81
CA TYR A 398 -1.72 -21.29 -36.01
C TYR A 398 -2.14 -21.66 -34.59
N LYS A 399 -2.08 -22.96 -34.29
CA LYS A 399 -2.42 -23.50 -32.96
C LYS A 399 -1.21 -23.52 -32.05
N LEU A 400 -1.22 -22.73 -30.97
CA LEU A 400 -0.10 -22.60 -30.04
C LEU A 400 0.00 -23.83 -29.12
N LYS A 401 1.19 -24.44 -29.00
CA LYS A 401 1.44 -25.55 -28.07
C LYS A 401 2.01 -25.03 -26.74
N ILE A 402 1.13 -24.72 -25.80
CA ILE A 402 1.54 -24.15 -24.50
C ILE A 402 1.94 -25.27 -23.54
N LYS A 403 3.13 -25.13 -22.94
CA LYS A 403 3.59 -25.96 -21.82
C LYS A 403 4.00 -25.04 -20.67
N GLU A 404 3.74 -25.47 -19.44
CA GLU A 404 4.07 -24.69 -18.22
C GLU A 404 5.57 -24.33 -18.13
N SER A 405 6.46 -25.23 -18.56
CA SER A 405 7.90 -24.97 -18.58
C SER A 405 8.37 -23.87 -19.54
N LEU A 406 7.55 -23.49 -20.52
CA LEU A 406 7.90 -22.48 -21.53
C LEU A 406 7.52 -21.06 -21.08
N CYS A 407 6.71 -20.93 -20.02
CA CYS A 407 6.22 -19.65 -19.49
C CYS A 407 6.47 -19.56 -17.97
N PRO A 408 7.73 -19.31 -17.55
CA PRO A 408 8.07 -19.20 -16.13
C PRO A 408 7.48 -17.93 -15.48
N PRO A 409 7.23 -17.94 -14.16
CA PRO A 409 6.64 -16.82 -13.42
C PRO A 409 7.39 -15.49 -13.58
N GLU A 410 8.71 -15.54 -13.73
CA GLU A 410 9.59 -14.38 -13.93
C GLU A 410 9.31 -13.60 -15.22
N LYS A 411 8.74 -14.26 -16.24
CA LYS A 411 8.46 -13.68 -17.56
C LYS A 411 6.97 -13.40 -17.79
N SER A 412 6.15 -13.46 -16.75
CA SER A 412 4.72 -13.11 -16.79
C SER A 412 4.53 -11.64 -17.18
N GLY A 413 3.60 -11.37 -18.11
CA GLY A 413 3.34 -10.03 -18.68
C GLY A 413 4.14 -9.71 -19.95
N THR A 414 4.94 -10.66 -20.47
CA THR A 414 5.69 -10.45 -21.72
C THR A 414 4.79 -10.60 -22.95
N VAL A 415 4.98 -9.70 -23.93
CA VAL A 415 4.23 -9.68 -25.19
C VAL A 415 5.07 -10.31 -26.30
N THR A 416 4.48 -11.25 -27.03
CA THR A 416 5.09 -11.91 -28.20
C THR A 416 4.24 -11.62 -29.43
N THR A 417 4.89 -11.21 -30.51
CA THR A 417 4.22 -10.84 -31.77
C THR A 417 4.31 -12.00 -32.76
N TYR A 418 3.15 -12.50 -33.19
CA TYR A 418 2.99 -13.52 -34.23
C TYR A 418 2.53 -12.85 -35.52
N THR A 419 3.33 -12.96 -36.58
CA THR A 419 3.03 -12.32 -37.88
C THR A 419 2.67 -13.39 -38.89
N CYS A 420 1.45 -13.32 -39.44
CA CYS A 420 1.03 -14.16 -40.56
C CYS A 420 1.39 -13.46 -41.87
N GLU A 421 2.01 -14.17 -42.79
CA GLU A 421 2.40 -13.69 -44.12
C GLU A 421 1.80 -14.60 -45.18
N LEU A 422 0.99 -14.03 -46.07
CA LEU A 422 0.29 -14.72 -47.14
C LEU A 422 0.85 -14.26 -48.50
N GLN A 423 1.12 -15.21 -49.39
CA GLN A 423 1.66 -14.97 -50.72
C GLN A 423 0.81 -15.68 -51.78
N THR A 424 0.44 -14.96 -52.85
CA THR A 424 -0.23 -15.53 -54.02
C THR A 424 0.77 -16.30 -54.88
N LYS A 425 0.28 -17.20 -55.74
CA LYS A 425 1.10 -17.90 -56.74
C LYS A 425 1.82 -16.95 -57.72
N HIS A 426 1.27 -15.75 -57.94
CA HIS A 426 1.71 -14.82 -58.98
C HIS A 426 2.55 -13.64 -58.48
N GLY A 427 2.85 -13.57 -57.17
CA GLY A 427 3.87 -12.67 -56.61
C GLY A 427 3.38 -11.75 -55.49
N ALA A 428 2.09 -11.43 -55.41
CA ALA A 428 1.53 -10.55 -54.39
C ALA A 428 1.71 -11.11 -52.97
N ARG A 429 2.08 -10.24 -52.03
CA ARG A 429 2.41 -10.58 -50.64
C ARG A 429 1.78 -9.57 -49.69
N ALA A 430 1.17 -10.07 -48.61
CA ALA A 430 0.69 -9.25 -47.50
C ALA A 430 1.03 -9.92 -46.16
N SER A 431 1.20 -9.11 -45.11
CA SER A 431 1.50 -9.61 -43.76
C SER A 431 0.76 -8.84 -42.68
N GLN A 432 0.32 -9.53 -41.62
CA GLN A 432 -0.41 -8.93 -40.50
C GLN A 432 0.15 -9.43 -39.15
N PRO A 433 0.51 -8.53 -38.21
CA PRO A 433 0.94 -8.90 -36.86
C PRO A 433 -0.24 -9.09 -35.89
N ILE A 434 -0.11 -10.06 -34.97
CA ILE A 434 -1.00 -10.36 -33.85
C ILE A 434 -0.17 -10.36 -32.56
N LYS A 435 -0.58 -9.62 -31.53
CA LYS A 435 0.12 -9.61 -30.23
C LYS A 435 -0.49 -10.61 -29.27
N VAL A 436 0.33 -11.40 -28.59
CA VAL A 436 -0.08 -12.35 -27.57
C VAL A 436 0.64 -12.05 -26.26
N THR A 437 -0.10 -11.79 -25.19
CA THR A 437 0.43 -11.54 -23.85
C THR A 437 0.32 -12.80 -22.99
N TYR A 438 1.45 -13.26 -22.44
CA TYR A 438 1.48 -14.44 -21.57
C TYR A 438 1.39 -14.04 -20.11
N LEU A 439 0.36 -14.53 -19.43
CA LEU A 439 0.11 -14.27 -18.02
C LEU A 439 0.24 -15.57 -17.20
N TRP A 440 0.74 -15.44 -15.98
CA TRP A 440 0.87 -16.53 -15.02
C TRP A 440 0.07 -16.20 -13.76
N LYS A 441 -0.90 -17.04 -13.42
CA LYS A 441 -1.75 -16.87 -12.24
C LYS A 441 -1.01 -17.40 -11.01
N ALA A 442 -0.78 -16.56 -10.01
CA ALA A 442 -0.02 -16.94 -8.82
C ALA A 442 -0.75 -18.04 -8.02
N HIS A 443 0.01 -18.98 -7.46
CA HIS A 443 -0.51 -19.87 -6.43
C HIS A 443 -0.44 -19.15 -5.08
N VAL A 444 -1.58 -19.09 -4.40
CA VAL A 444 -1.71 -18.51 -3.07
C VAL A 444 -2.03 -19.62 -2.11
N THR A 445 -1.36 -19.63 -0.96
CA THR A 445 -1.62 -20.57 0.12
C THR A 445 -1.87 -19.82 1.42
N ILE A 446 -2.79 -20.32 2.24
CA ILE A 446 -2.96 -19.84 3.62
C ILE A 446 -2.50 -20.95 4.55
N SER A 447 -1.60 -20.59 5.46
CA SER A 447 -1.18 -21.44 6.58
C SER A 447 -1.53 -20.76 7.90
N SER A 448 -1.80 -21.56 8.94
CA SER A 448 -2.04 -21.08 10.30
C SER A 448 -0.99 -21.65 11.22
N SER A 449 -0.44 -20.85 12.15
CA SER A 449 0.43 -21.41 13.20
C SER A 449 -0.37 -22.10 14.31
N THR A 450 -1.68 -21.84 14.38
CA THR A 450 -2.60 -22.37 15.39
C THR A 450 -3.65 -23.27 14.75
N SER A 451 -3.73 -24.52 15.18
CA SER A 451 -4.78 -25.44 14.74
C SER A 451 -6.16 -25.00 15.28
N SER A 452 -7.10 -24.73 14.36
CA SER A 452 -8.54 -24.56 14.63
C SER A 452 -9.12 -25.83 15.27
N PRO A 453 -10.10 -25.75 16.20
CA PRO A 453 -10.79 -24.55 16.70
C PRO A 453 -9.98 -23.70 17.68
N ILE A 454 -10.24 -22.39 17.73
CA ILE A 454 -9.56 -21.41 18.59
C ILE A 454 -10.52 -20.93 19.70
N PRO A 455 -10.10 -20.96 20.97
CA PRO A 455 -10.86 -20.34 22.07
C PRO A 455 -11.03 -18.82 21.91
N GLU A 456 -12.20 -18.31 22.28
CA GLU A 456 -12.42 -16.87 22.44
C GLU A 456 -11.42 -16.25 23.43
N GLY A 457 -10.83 -15.11 23.07
CA GLY A 457 -9.78 -14.44 23.83
C GLY A 457 -8.34 -14.87 23.50
N TYR A 458 -8.13 -15.94 22.72
CA TYR A 458 -6.80 -16.43 22.38
C TYR A 458 -6.28 -15.82 21.08
N PRO A 459 -4.94 -15.63 20.94
CA PRO A 459 -4.34 -15.13 19.72
C PRO A 459 -4.26 -16.22 18.64
N PHE A 460 -4.33 -15.81 17.38
CA PHE A 460 -4.00 -16.65 16.23
C PHE A 460 -3.36 -15.82 15.12
N ASN A 461 -2.69 -16.50 14.18
CA ASN A 461 -2.19 -15.86 12.98
C ASN A 461 -2.49 -16.70 11.74
N LEU A 462 -2.78 -16.01 10.65
CA LEU A 462 -2.92 -16.60 9.33
C LEU A 462 -1.86 -15.97 8.43
N THR A 463 -1.08 -16.80 7.76
CA THR A 463 -0.05 -16.37 6.82
C THR A 463 -0.51 -16.73 5.42
N CYS A 464 -0.74 -15.71 4.61
CA CYS A 464 -1.00 -15.82 3.19
C CYS A 464 0.33 -15.65 2.44
N GLU A 465 0.76 -16.69 1.74
CA GLU A 465 2.01 -16.72 0.98
C GLU A 465 1.71 -16.97 -0.49
N SER A 466 2.35 -16.18 -1.35
CA SER A 466 2.30 -16.33 -2.79
C SER A 466 3.67 -16.69 -3.35
N ASP A 467 3.66 -17.55 -4.35
CA ASP A 467 4.81 -17.88 -5.20
C ASP A 467 5.23 -16.73 -6.14
N ALA A 468 4.43 -15.67 -6.28
CA ALA A 468 4.78 -14.50 -7.07
C ALA A 468 5.77 -13.58 -6.34
N SER A 469 6.72 -13.00 -7.07
CA SER A 469 7.73 -12.09 -6.52
C SER A 469 7.21 -10.68 -6.18
N SER A 470 6.02 -10.28 -6.64
CA SER A 470 5.42 -8.96 -6.40
C SER A 470 3.90 -8.96 -6.62
N TYR A 471 3.15 -8.11 -5.91
CA TYR A 471 1.71 -7.87 -6.07
C TYR A 471 1.36 -6.37 -6.07
N ASP A 472 0.20 -6.03 -6.63
CA ASP A 472 -0.33 -4.65 -6.65
C ASP A 472 -1.14 -4.36 -5.37
N SER A 473 -2.01 -5.30 -4.98
CA SER A 473 -2.78 -5.22 -3.74
C SER A 473 -3.02 -6.61 -3.14
N ILE A 474 -3.25 -6.65 -1.83
CA ILE A 474 -3.59 -7.84 -1.05
C ILE A 474 -4.74 -7.49 -0.11
N SER A 475 -5.73 -8.37 -0.01
CA SER A 475 -6.93 -8.16 0.81
C SER A 475 -7.34 -9.41 1.55
N TRP A 476 -7.92 -9.22 2.74
CA TRP A 476 -8.48 -10.28 3.57
C TRP A 476 -9.99 -10.10 3.71
N LYS A 477 -10.74 -11.18 3.55
CA LYS A 477 -12.19 -11.23 3.76
C LYS A 477 -12.55 -12.41 4.64
N ILE A 478 -13.60 -12.26 5.45
CA ILE A 478 -14.18 -13.33 6.25
C ILE A 478 -15.57 -13.61 5.70
N GLN A 479 -15.80 -14.85 5.27
CA GLN A 479 -17.11 -15.30 4.83
C GLN A 479 -17.76 -16.16 5.92
N SER A 480 -18.91 -15.70 6.44
CA SER A 480 -19.71 -16.42 7.43
C SER A 480 -21.14 -16.56 6.90
N GLY A 481 -21.49 -17.74 6.38
CA GLY A 481 -22.76 -17.93 5.66
C GLY A 481 -22.82 -17.12 4.35
N SER A 482 -23.83 -16.24 4.23
CA SER A 482 -23.99 -15.31 3.09
C SER A 482 -23.22 -14.00 3.25
N ASP A 483 -22.81 -13.66 4.47
CA ASP A 483 -22.21 -12.37 4.77
C ASP A 483 -20.70 -12.43 4.55
N THR A 484 -20.18 -11.47 3.78
CA THR A 484 -18.75 -11.30 3.53
C THR A 484 -18.30 -10.00 4.14
N LYS A 485 -17.39 -10.09 5.11
CA LYS A 485 -16.81 -8.94 5.82
C LYS A 485 -15.40 -8.70 5.32
N THR A 486 -15.05 -7.46 5.05
CA THR A 486 -13.66 -7.11 4.71
C THR A 486 -12.90 -6.83 6.00
N VAL A 487 -11.71 -7.41 6.14
CA VAL A 487 -10.85 -7.15 7.31
C VAL A 487 -10.05 -5.89 7.04
N ASP A 488 -10.50 -4.74 7.53
CA ASP A 488 -9.80 -3.45 7.43
C ASP A 488 -9.11 -3.13 8.76
N CYS A 489 -7.87 -3.61 8.89
CA CYS A 489 -7.12 -3.53 10.14
C CYS A 489 -5.61 -3.47 9.90
N ASP A 490 -5.11 -2.24 9.78
CA ASP A 490 -3.69 -1.94 9.55
C ASP A 490 -2.75 -2.46 10.65
N VAL A 491 -3.28 -2.68 11.86
CA VAL A 491 -2.51 -3.15 13.02
C VAL A 491 -2.31 -4.67 13.01
N CYS A 492 -3.31 -5.40 12.52
CA CYS A 492 -3.28 -6.86 12.51
C CYS A 492 -2.76 -7.42 11.18
N ILE A 493 -2.87 -6.68 10.07
CA ILE A 493 -2.35 -7.10 8.77
C ILE A 493 -0.94 -6.55 8.57
N LYS A 494 0.03 -7.43 8.35
CA LYS A 494 1.39 -7.05 7.95
C LYS A 494 1.69 -7.59 6.58
N ASN A 495 1.89 -6.65 5.66
CA ASN A 495 2.18 -6.92 4.26
C ASN A 495 3.69 -6.79 4.01
N SER A 496 4.27 -7.80 3.37
CA SER A 496 5.64 -7.78 2.85
C SER A 496 5.57 -7.91 1.34
N LYS A 497 6.32 -7.08 0.61
CA LYS A 497 6.41 -7.16 -0.86
C LYS A 497 7.45 -8.18 -1.32
N PHE A 498 8.47 -8.49 -0.51
CA PHE A 498 9.58 -9.38 -0.87
C PHE A 498 10.04 -10.21 0.35
N PRO A 499 9.60 -11.47 0.50
CA PRO A 499 8.67 -12.23 -0.34
C PRO A 499 7.22 -11.70 -0.26
N ALA A 500 6.38 -12.04 -1.25
CA ALA A 500 4.97 -11.65 -1.31
C ALA A 500 4.14 -12.40 -0.26
N THR A 501 4.14 -11.86 0.95
CA THR A 501 3.46 -12.46 2.10
C THR A 501 2.60 -11.43 2.82
N SER A 502 1.45 -11.87 3.32
CA SER A 502 0.65 -11.12 4.28
C SER A 502 0.38 -11.97 5.50
N VAL A 503 0.61 -11.40 6.67
CA VAL A 503 0.32 -12.05 7.96
C VAL A 503 -0.81 -11.30 8.63
N LEU A 504 -1.95 -11.96 8.81
CA LEU A 504 -3.05 -11.51 9.66
C LEU A 504 -2.80 -12.03 11.08
N THR A 505 -2.60 -11.12 12.03
CA THR A 505 -2.30 -11.43 13.44
C THR A 505 -3.40 -10.91 14.34
N VAL A 506 -4.19 -11.81 14.89
CA VAL A 506 -5.27 -11.49 15.83
C VAL A 506 -4.76 -11.75 17.25
N LYS A 507 -4.80 -10.73 18.13
CA LYS A 507 -4.33 -10.84 19.52
C LYS A 507 -5.32 -11.55 20.44
N SER A 508 -6.61 -11.36 20.19
CA SER A 508 -7.71 -11.92 20.97
C SER A 508 -8.87 -12.21 20.04
N ALA A 509 -9.11 -13.49 19.74
CA ALA A 509 -10.20 -13.90 18.87
C ALA A 509 -11.57 -13.63 19.51
N THR A 510 -12.48 -13.01 18.77
CA THR A 510 -13.91 -12.89 19.10
C THR A 510 -14.73 -13.78 18.17
N GLN A 511 -16.02 -13.97 18.47
CA GLN A 511 -16.94 -14.72 17.59
C GLN A 511 -17.02 -14.13 16.16
N ASP A 512 -16.77 -12.83 15.99
CA ASP A 512 -16.75 -12.17 14.67
C ASP A 512 -15.62 -12.68 13.76
N TRP A 513 -14.58 -13.30 14.31
CA TRP A 513 -13.47 -13.89 13.54
C TRP A 513 -13.75 -15.31 13.06
N SER A 514 -14.87 -15.92 13.48
CA SER A 514 -15.30 -17.25 13.06
C SER A 514 -15.84 -17.21 11.62
N GLY A 515 -15.29 -18.05 10.74
CA GLY A 515 -15.68 -18.08 9.34
C GLY A 515 -14.56 -18.55 8.40
N THR A 516 -14.84 -18.51 7.11
CA THR A 516 -13.87 -18.82 6.06
C THR A 516 -13.09 -17.56 5.69
N HIS A 517 -11.83 -17.52 6.09
CA HIS A 517 -10.89 -16.45 5.76
C HIS A 517 -10.41 -16.63 4.32
N ILE A 518 -10.53 -15.58 3.52
CA ILE A 518 -10.16 -15.54 2.10
C ILE A 518 -9.09 -14.46 1.95
N CYS A 519 -7.88 -14.85 1.57
CA CYS A 519 -6.82 -13.93 1.17
C CYS A 519 -6.85 -13.82 -0.34
N THR A 520 -6.96 -12.60 -0.88
CA THR A 520 -6.94 -12.34 -2.32
C THR A 520 -5.78 -11.42 -2.65
N ILE A 521 -4.91 -11.88 -3.56
CA ILE A 521 -3.78 -11.13 -4.10
C ILE A 521 -4.13 -10.73 -5.53
N SER A 522 -4.01 -9.44 -5.83
CA SER A 522 -4.23 -8.90 -7.17
C SER A 522 -2.91 -8.45 -7.79
N ARG A 523 -2.68 -8.84 -9.04
CA ARG A 523 -1.54 -8.42 -9.86
C ARG A 523 -2.01 -8.24 -11.30
N GLN A 524 -1.86 -7.03 -11.87
CA GLN A 524 -2.29 -6.68 -13.22
C GLN A 524 -3.74 -7.13 -13.51
N ASN A 525 -4.64 -6.95 -12.53
CA ASN A 525 -6.05 -7.37 -12.53
C ASN A 525 -6.31 -8.89 -12.48
N LEU A 526 -5.29 -9.73 -12.30
CA LEU A 526 -5.45 -11.14 -12.00
C LEU A 526 -5.55 -11.34 -10.49
N GLU A 527 -6.72 -11.75 -10.03
CA GLU A 527 -6.95 -12.14 -8.64
C GLU A 527 -6.67 -13.63 -8.42
N SER A 528 -5.81 -13.90 -7.45
CA SER A 528 -5.56 -15.25 -6.95
C SER A 528 -5.92 -15.27 -5.48
N SER A 529 -6.73 -16.24 -5.07
CA SER A 529 -7.20 -16.34 -3.71
C SER A 529 -7.02 -17.73 -3.14
N ALA A 530 -6.82 -17.76 -1.83
CA ALA A 530 -6.82 -18.98 -1.03
C ALA A 530 -7.79 -18.79 0.13
N ASN A 531 -8.31 -19.89 0.65
CA ASN A 531 -9.22 -19.84 1.78
C ASN A 531 -8.83 -20.81 2.90
N MET A 532 -9.20 -20.46 4.12
CA MET A 532 -9.01 -21.29 5.31
C MET A 532 -10.13 -21.00 6.32
N THR A 533 -10.78 -22.05 6.83
CA THR A 533 -11.85 -21.89 7.82
C THR A 533 -11.27 -21.89 9.24
N VAL A 534 -11.64 -20.87 10.00
CA VAL A 534 -11.33 -20.73 11.42
C VAL A 534 -12.63 -20.81 12.21
N GLU A 535 -12.69 -21.70 13.18
CA GLU A 535 -13.83 -21.84 14.10
C GLU A 535 -13.42 -21.27 15.47
N VAL A 536 -14.16 -20.28 15.96
CA VAL A 536 -13.96 -19.71 17.30
C VAL A 536 -14.97 -20.30 18.28
N ILE A 537 -14.50 -20.95 19.34
CA ILE A 537 -15.35 -21.54 20.39
C ILE A 537 -15.46 -20.57 21.56
N SER A 538 -16.68 -20.32 22.02
CA SER A 538 -16.91 -19.45 23.18
C SER A 538 -16.44 -20.11 24.48
N LEU A 539 -15.49 -19.45 25.13
CA LEU A 539 -15.05 -19.74 26.49
C LEU A 539 -15.28 -18.46 27.31
N PRO A 540 -15.60 -18.57 28.62
CA PRO A 540 -15.76 -17.37 29.44
C PRO A 540 -14.42 -16.64 29.49
N LEU A 541 -14.40 -15.40 28.98
CA LEU A 541 -13.21 -14.54 29.05
C LEU A 541 -12.79 -14.38 30.51
N LYS A 542 -11.48 -14.39 30.78
CA LYS A 542 -10.93 -14.31 32.14
C LYS A 542 -11.53 -13.15 32.96
N GLN A 543 -11.71 -12.00 32.33
CA GLN A 543 -12.29 -10.78 32.92
C GLN A 543 -13.81 -10.84 33.16
N ASN A 544 -14.50 -11.79 32.52
CA ASN A 544 -15.94 -12.00 32.65
C ASN A 544 -16.28 -13.11 33.67
N ILE A 545 -15.27 -13.66 34.36
CA ILE A 545 -15.47 -14.61 35.47
C ILE A 545 -15.49 -13.82 36.78
N LEU A 546 -16.66 -13.73 37.40
CA LEU A 546 -16.82 -13.08 38.70
C LEU A 546 -16.36 -14.02 39.81
N ILE A 547 -15.41 -13.56 40.64
CA ILE A 547 -14.92 -14.31 41.81
C ILE A 547 -15.39 -13.64 43.11
N ASP A 548 -15.97 -14.41 44.03
CA ASP A 548 -16.38 -13.93 45.37
C ASP A 548 -15.83 -14.87 46.46
N PRO A 549 -15.01 -14.38 47.41
CA PRO A 549 -14.43 -13.04 47.49
C PRO A 549 -13.24 -12.86 46.53
N ILE A 550 -12.87 -11.62 46.20
CA ILE A 550 -11.63 -11.30 45.48
C ILE A 550 -10.42 -11.45 46.41
N ALA A 551 -10.57 -10.95 47.64
CA ALA A 551 -9.60 -11.16 48.70
C ALA A 551 -10.30 -11.24 50.05
N ALA A 552 -9.90 -12.17 50.90
CA ALA A 552 -10.46 -12.32 52.24
C ALA A 552 -9.39 -12.70 53.26
N SER A 553 -9.51 -12.11 54.45
CA SER A 553 -8.74 -12.50 55.63
C SER A 553 -9.57 -13.44 56.48
N MET A 554 -9.16 -14.71 56.60
CA MET A 554 -9.95 -15.73 57.30
C MET A 554 -9.17 -16.42 58.43
N PRO A 555 -9.83 -16.69 59.58
CA PRO A 555 -9.24 -17.48 60.66
C PRO A 555 -9.24 -18.97 60.31
N CYS A 556 -8.19 -19.69 60.70
CA CYS A 556 -8.09 -21.12 60.44
C CYS A 556 -9.14 -21.95 61.20
N GLY A 557 -9.61 -23.04 60.57
CA GLY A 557 -10.66 -23.91 61.10
C GLY A 557 -12.11 -23.43 60.86
N LYS A 558 -12.33 -22.26 60.25
CA LYS A 558 -13.66 -21.81 59.81
C LYS A 558 -13.78 -21.92 58.27
N PRO A 559 -14.95 -22.34 57.75
CA PRO A 559 -15.16 -22.43 56.31
C PRO A 559 -15.32 -21.04 55.70
N GLN A 560 -14.70 -20.82 54.54
CA GLN A 560 -14.93 -19.66 53.68
C GLN A 560 -15.51 -20.15 52.35
N ALA A 561 -16.67 -19.63 51.97
CA ALA A 561 -17.26 -19.89 50.67
C ALA A 561 -16.45 -19.15 49.59
N LEU A 562 -16.02 -19.91 48.59
CA LEU A 562 -15.38 -19.42 47.36
C LEU A 562 -16.35 -19.66 46.21
N GLU A 563 -16.62 -18.65 45.42
CA GLU A 563 -17.60 -18.71 44.34
C GLU A 563 -17.01 -18.13 43.06
N CYS A 564 -17.24 -18.82 41.94
CA CYS A 564 -16.97 -18.31 40.60
C CYS A 564 -18.25 -18.32 39.79
N CYS A 565 -18.63 -17.18 39.23
CA CYS A 565 -19.86 -17.01 38.47
C CYS A 565 -19.58 -16.55 37.04
N ILE A 566 -20.39 -17.02 36.10
CA ILE A 566 -20.43 -16.59 34.70
C ILE A 566 -21.88 -16.21 34.32
N SER A 567 -22.06 -15.47 33.23
CA SER A 567 -23.39 -15.12 32.72
C SER A 567 -24.21 -16.37 32.36
N ALA A 568 -25.50 -16.37 32.72
CA ALA A 568 -26.43 -17.44 32.38
C ALA A 568 -26.80 -17.52 30.89
N ASN A 569 -26.42 -16.50 30.10
CA ASN A 569 -26.56 -16.50 28.64
C ASN A 569 -25.49 -17.33 27.93
N ALA A 570 -24.52 -17.89 28.67
CA ALA A 570 -23.54 -18.79 28.09
C ALA A 570 -24.23 -20.05 27.54
N THR A 571 -24.11 -20.25 26.22
CA THR A 571 -24.81 -21.30 25.46
C THR A 571 -24.18 -22.69 25.64
N GLU A 572 -22.96 -22.78 26.16
CA GLU A 572 -22.19 -24.02 26.28
C GLU A 572 -22.04 -24.51 27.72
N ASP A 573 -22.08 -25.83 27.93
CA ASP A 573 -21.90 -26.46 29.25
C ASP A 573 -20.41 -26.61 29.58
N PHE A 574 -19.95 -25.86 30.58
CA PHE A 574 -18.58 -25.92 31.08
C PHE A 574 -18.44 -26.85 32.29
N SER A 575 -17.35 -27.62 32.31
CA SER A 575 -16.85 -28.31 33.49
C SER A 575 -15.91 -27.38 34.27
N VAL A 576 -16.14 -27.23 35.58
CA VAL A 576 -15.39 -26.27 36.42
C VAL A 576 -14.70 -26.99 37.56
N THR A 577 -13.42 -26.66 37.77
CA THR A 577 -12.60 -27.18 38.86
C THR A 577 -12.03 -26.03 39.66
N PHE A 578 -12.22 -26.01 40.98
CA PHE A 578 -11.51 -25.10 41.88
C PHE A 578 -10.11 -25.63 42.14
N VAL A 579 -9.10 -24.84 41.80
CA VAL A 579 -7.70 -25.16 42.08
C VAL A 579 -7.24 -24.32 43.26
N ILE A 580 -6.78 -24.99 44.31
CA ILE A 580 -6.29 -24.38 45.55
C ILE A 580 -4.92 -24.98 45.86
N GLY A 581 -3.87 -24.16 45.78
CA GLY A 581 -2.49 -24.67 45.84
C GLY A 581 -2.18 -25.61 44.68
N GLN A 582 -1.95 -26.90 44.95
CA GLN A 582 -1.75 -27.94 43.93
C GLN A 582 -2.96 -28.88 43.74
N ASN A 583 -4.02 -28.71 44.54
CA ASN A 583 -5.18 -29.61 44.54
C ASN A 583 -6.33 -29.02 43.72
N GLY A 584 -6.97 -29.85 42.89
CA GLY A 584 -8.15 -29.49 42.10
C GLY A 584 -9.41 -30.20 42.60
N PHE A 585 -10.49 -29.44 42.80
CA PHE A 585 -11.78 -29.94 43.29
C PHE A 585 -12.88 -29.64 42.25
N PRO A 586 -13.53 -30.66 41.66
CA PRO A 586 -14.63 -30.45 40.72
C PRO A 586 -15.85 -29.91 41.47
N VAL A 587 -16.59 -28.98 40.84
CA VAL A 587 -17.74 -28.31 41.44
C VAL A 587 -18.95 -28.31 40.50
N GLY A 588 -20.15 -28.40 41.10
CA GLY A 588 -21.41 -28.36 40.38
C GLY A 588 -21.84 -26.94 39.99
N LYS A 589 -22.69 -26.86 38.98
CA LYS A 589 -23.32 -25.62 38.48
C LYS A 589 -24.57 -25.29 39.31
N GLU A 590 -24.65 -24.10 39.88
CA GLU A 590 -25.83 -23.56 40.56
C GLU A 590 -26.32 -22.30 39.84
N LYS A 591 -27.62 -22.20 39.51
CA LYS A 591 -28.18 -21.00 38.87
C LYS A 591 -28.63 -20.00 39.94
N LYS A 592 -28.02 -18.82 39.98
CA LYS A 592 -28.38 -17.71 40.88
C LYS A 592 -28.79 -16.50 40.04
N GLY A 593 -30.09 -16.29 39.89
CA GLY A 593 -30.63 -15.27 38.97
C GLY A 593 -30.15 -15.50 37.54
N ASN A 594 -29.47 -14.51 36.96
CA ASN A 594 -28.90 -14.56 35.60
C ASN A 594 -27.42 -14.94 35.57
N LEU A 595 -26.93 -15.63 36.62
CA LEU A 595 -25.58 -16.17 36.68
C LEU A 595 -25.58 -17.69 36.91
N PHE A 596 -24.63 -18.38 36.29
CA PHE A 596 -24.22 -19.72 36.66
C PHE A 596 -23.02 -19.63 37.60
N CYS A 597 -23.22 -20.01 38.86
CA CYS A 597 -22.22 -19.93 39.91
C CYS A 597 -21.77 -21.32 40.35
N TYR A 598 -20.48 -21.43 40.66
CA TYR A 598 -19.82 -22.64 41.13
C TYR A 598 -19.22 -22.33 42.48
N THR A 599 -19.68 -23.03 43.53
CA THR A 599 -19.31 -22.72 44.91
C THR A 599 -18.51 -23.86 45.54
N TYR A 600 -17.42 -23.53 46.25
CA TYR A 600 -16.63 -24.45 47.05
C TYR A 600 -16.36 -23.86 48.44
N ASN A 601 -16.69 -24.60 49.50
CA ASN A 601 -16.43 -24.20 50.87
C ASN A 601 -15.06 -24.71 51.31
N TYR A 602 -14.07 -23.83 51.38
CA TYR A 602 -12.71 -24.19 51.78
C TYR A 602 -12.52 -24.02 53.30
N THR A 603 -11.96 -25.05 53.94
CA THR A 603 -11.49 -25.03 55.33
C THR A 603 -9.98 -25.23 55.35
N GLY A 604 -9.24 -24.22 55.81
CA GLY A 604 -7.78 -24.31 55.94
C GLY A 604 -7.37 -25.31 57.03
N SER A 605 -6.65 -26.37 56.65
CA SER A 605 -6.22 -27.46 57.54
C SER A 605 -4.77 -27.36 58.04
N ASP A 606 -3.90 -26.56 57.40
CA ASP A 606 -2.48 -26.40 57.77
C ASP A 606 -2.10 -24.91 57.93
N CYS A 607 -2.10 -24.43 59.19
CA CYS A 607 -1.95 -23.02 59.55
C CYS A 607 -0.93 -22.78 60.67
N SER A 608 0.26 -23.36 60.54
CA SER A 608 1.33 -23.17 61.52
C SER A 608 1.90 -21.73 61.54
N LYS A 609 1.75 -20.97 60.44
CA LYS A 609 2.16 -19.56 60.29
C LYS A 609 1.15 -18.80 59.42
N GLU A 610 1.17 -17.46 59.47
CA GLU A 610 0.46 -16.63 58.49
C GLU A 610 0.92 -16.98 57.08
N LYS A 611 -0.03 -17.24 56.19
CA LYS A 611 0.24 -17.67 54.81
C LYS A 611 -0.81 -17.10 53.87
N GLU A 612 -0.36 -16.53 52.76
CA GLU A 612 -1.22 -16.16 51.64
C GLU A 612 -1.40 -17.37 50.71
N LEU A 613 -2.65 -17.71 50.40
CA LEU A 613 -3.02 -18.82 49.54
C LEU A 613 -3.82 -18.28 48.35
N ALA A 614 -3.46 -18.71 47.15
CA ALA A 614 -4.19 -18.40 45.94
C ALA A 614 -5.14 -19.55 45.58
N ALA A 615 -6.41 -19.22 45.33
CA ALA A 615 -7.41 -20.11 44.77
C ALA A 615 -7.92 -19.55 43.45
N TYR A 616 -8.31 -20.39 42.50
CA TYR A 616 -8.89 -19.96 41.23
C TYR A 616 -9.78 -21.05 40.63
N CYS A 617 -10.66 -20.66 39.71
CA CYS A 617 -11.54 -21.59 39.01
C CYS A 617 -11.02 -21.85 37.60
N LYS A 618 -10.97 -23.12 37.22
CA LYS A 618 -10.59 -23.57 35.90
C LYS A 618 -11.83 -24.02 35.14
N PHE A 619 -12.19 -23.29 34.09
CA PHE A 619 -13.30 -23.59 33.19
C PHE A 619 -12.78 -24.39 31.99
N LYS A 620 -13.38 -25.55 31.74
CA LYS A 620 -13.09 -26.40 30.59
C LYS A 620 -14.37 -26.70 29.82
N ASN A 621 -14.33 -26.51 28.51
CA ASN A 621 -15.43 -26.89 27.62
C ASN A 621 -15.43 -28.41 27.40
N ARG A 622 -16.62 -29.02 27.48
CA ARG A 622 -16.80 -30.47 27.35
C ARG A 622 -16.47 -31.00 25.95
N LYS A 623 -16.52 -30.17 24.90
CA LYS A 623 -16.11 -30.53 23.53
C LYS A 623 -14.58 -30.52 23.31
N PHE A 624 -13.80 -30.08 24.31
CA PHE A 624 -12.37 -29.74 24.16
C PHE A 624 -11.51 -30.32 25.31
N GLU A 625 -11.71 -31.60 25.64
CA GLU A 625 -11.13 -32.26 26.83
C GLU A 625 -9.58 -32.23 26.92
N ASN A 626 -8.88 -32.17 25.78
CA ASN A 626 -7.42 -32.34 25.70
C ASN A 626 -6.59 -31.02 25.60
N ARG A 627 -7.20 -29.83 25.74
CA ARG A 627 -6.48 -28.53 25.72
C ARG A 627 -6.74 -27.68 26.98
N GLN A 628 -5.94 -26.63 27.13
CA GLN A 628 -5.90 -25.79 28.32
C GLN A 628 -7.21 -24.99 28.49
N GLY A 629 -7.85 -25.14 29.66
CA GLY A 629 -9.05 -24.37 30.03
C GLY A 629 -8.72 -22.93 30.45
N VAL A 630 -9.74 -22.10 30.66
CA VAL A 630 -9.58 -20.72 31.15
C VAL A 630 -9.49 -20.74 32.68
N ASP A 631 -8.39 -20.21 33.21
CA ASP A 631 -8.20 -20.01 34.64
C ASP A 631 -8.69 -18.60 35.03
N SER A 632 -9.52 -18.49 36.07
CA SER A 632 -9.98 -17.21 36.61
C SER A 632 -8.83 -16.39 37.21
N GLU A 633 -9.09 -15.14 37.54
CA GLU A 633 -8.20 -14.41 38.46
C GLU A 633 -8.08 -15.12 39.81
N HIS A 634 -6.95 -14.88 40.48
CA HIS A 634 -6.66 -15.52 41.77
C HIS A 634 -7.43 -14.86 42.91
N ILE A 635 -8.25 -15.66 43.59
CA ILE A 635 -8.80 -15.35 44.91
C ILE A 635 -7.66 -15.39 45.92
N ARG A 636 -7.42 -14.27 46.61
CA ARG A 636 -6.37 -14.13 47.62
C ARG A 636 -6.91 -14.39 49.01
N LEU A 637 -6.50 -15.49 49.62
CA LEU A 637 -6.89 -15.87 50.97
C LEU A 637 -5.72 -15.66 51.92
N HIS A 638 -5.89 -14.77 52.88
CA HIS A 638 -4.92 -14.56 53.95
C HIS A 638 -5.31 -15.42 55.15
N LEU A 639 -4.61 -16.54 55.34
CA LEU A 639 -4.85 -17.49 56.44
C LEU A 639 -4.14 -17.01 57.70
N ILE A 640 -4.91 -16.85 58.79
CA ILE A 640 -4.39 -16.36 60.08
C ILE A 640 -4.50 -17.48 61.13
N PRO A 641 -3.39 -17.85 61.82
CA PRO A 641 -3.38 -18.88 62.86
C PRO A 641 -4.32 -18.52 64.02
N GLY A 642 -5.22 -19.44 64.41
CA GLY A 642 -6.23 -19.17 65.43
C GLY A 642 -5.70 -19.26 66.87
N LYS A 643 -5.90 -18.20 67.66
CA LYS A 643 -6.25 -18.32 69.10
C LYS A 643 -7.72 -17.92 69.24
N GLU A 644 -8.48 -18.62 70.07
CA GLU A 644 -9.96 -18.65 70.16
C GLU A 644 -10.71 -17.30 70.39
N LYS A 645 -10.06 -16.13 70.32
CA LYS A 645 -10.68 -14.81 70.61
C LYS A 645 -10.31 -13.69 69.62
N GLN A 646 -10.43 -13.90 68.30
CA GLN A 646 -10.08 -12.85 67.32
C GLN A 646 -11.07 -12.60 66.18
N VAL A 647 -12.22 -13.29 66.13
CA VAL A 647 -13.29 -12.91 65.18
C VAL A 647 -13.98 -11.65 65.72
N SER A 648 -13.75 -10.52 65.06
CA SER A 648 -14.36 -9.24 65.44
C SER A 648 -15.60 -8.98 64.59
N CYS A 649 -15.54 -9.21 63.28
CA CYS A 649 -16.67 -9.03 62.38
C CYS A 649 -17.27 -10.37 61.95
N SER A 650 -18.57 -10.54 62.14
CA SER A 650 -19.33 -11.70 61.66
C SER A 650 -20.72 -11.25 61.23
N ASP A 651 -20.93 -11.19 59.92
CA ASP A 651 -22.23 -10.80 59.32
C ASP A 651 -22.46 -11.62 58.03
N ARG A 652 -23.56 -11.37 57.31
CA ARG A 652 -23.90 -11.99 56.00
C ARG A 652 -22.79 -11.86 54.96
N LEU A 653 -21.91 -10.86 55.11
CA LEU A 653 -20.75 -10.65 54.22
C LEU A 653 -19.63 -11.66 54.46
N GLY A 654 -19.53 -12.26 55.64
CA GLY A 654 -18.49 -13.21 56.02
C GLY A 654 -17.89 -12.92 57.40
N THR A 655 -16.93 -13.75 57.80
CA THR A 655 -16.23 -13.64 59.08
C THR A 655 -14.84 -13.01 58.91
N GLY A 656 -14.43 -12.12 59.82
CA GLY A 656 -13.12 -11.46 59.77
C GLY A 656 -12.66 -10.90 61.12
N ILE A 657 -11.43 -10.40 61.15
CA ILE A 657 -10.78 -9.83 62.33
C ILE A 657 -10.84 -8.29 62.32
N GLU A 658 -10.68 -7.64 63.47
CA GLU A 658 -10.68 -6.16 63.56
C GLU A 658 -9.58 -5.58 62.66
N ARG A 659 -9.91 -4.53 61.89
CA ARG A 659 -9.07 -3.95 60.82
C ARG A 659 -8.75 -4.89 59.65
N GLY A 660 -9.25 -6.12 59.66
CA GLY A 660 -9.17 -7.03 58.52
C GLY A 660 -9.87 -6.44 57.30
N THR A 661 -9.35 -6.79 56.12
CA THR A 661 -9.90 -6.35 54.83
C THR A 661 -10.61 -7.51 54.14
N LEU A 662 -11.80 -7.22 53.62
CA LEU A 662 -12.60 -8.11 52.79
C LEU A 662 -12.91 -7.37 51.49
N ILE A 663 -12.50 -7.94 50.36
CA ILE A 663 -12.74 -7.37 49.04
C ILE A 663 -13.72 -8.29 48.33
N LYS A 664 -14.89 -7.76 48.01
CA LYS A 664 -15.95 -8.48 47.28
C LYS A 664 -16.16 -7.87 45.91
N PRO A 665 -16.61 -8.66 44.92
CA PRO A 665 -17.01 -8.12 43.64
C PRO A 665 -18.30 -7.29 43.77
N CYS A 666 -18.52 -6.41 42.82
CA CYS A 666 -19.74 -5.61 42.76
C CYS A 666 -20.93 -6.50 42.40
N ARG A 667 -21.95 -6.50 43.27
CA ARG A 667 -23.21 -7.22 43.06
C ARG A 667 -24.38 -6.25 43.24
N GLU A 668 -25.03 -5.91 42.15
CA GLU A 668 -26.37 -5.30 42.19
C GLU A 668 -27.40 -6.44 42.11
N LEU A 669 -28.29 -6.51 43.10
CA LEU A 669 -29.33 -7.56 43.17
C LEU A 669 -30.45 -7.38 42.13
N ASP A 670 -30.60 -6.19 41.55
CA ASP A 670 -31.76 -5.82 40.71
C ASP A 670 -31.45 -5.67 39.21
N ASN A 671 -30.24 -6.02 38.74
CA ASN A 671 -29.87 -5.88 37.33
C ASN A 671 -30.09 -7.20 36.54
N PRO A 672 -30.94 -7.22 35.49
CA PRO A 672 -31.15 -8.39 34.64
C PRO A 672 -29.97 -8.75 33.71
N ASP A 673 -28.97 -7.89 33.47
CA ASP A 673 -27.94 -8.17 32.43
C ASP A 673 -26.55 -8.63 32.93
N GLY A 674 -26.42 -8.96 34.21
CA GLY A 674 -25.18 -9.50 34.76
C GLY A 674 -24.38 -8.49 35.58
N PHE A 675 -23.31 -8.98 36.21
CA PHE A 675 -22.55 -8.23 37.20
C PHE A 675 -21.81 -7.01 36.62
N THR A 676 -21.61 -5.99 37.46
CA THR A 676 -20.74 -4.86 37.13
C THR A 676 -19.30 -5.15 37.53
N ARG A 677 -18.34 -4.75 36.70
CA ARG A 677 -16.91 -4.86 37.04
C ARG A 677 -16.57 -3.88 38.17
N GLY A 678 -15.49 -4.18 38.89
CA GLY A 678 -15.05 -3.42 40.05
C GLY A 678 -15.10 -4.24 41.33
N SER A 679 -14.79 -3.58 42.44
CA SER A 679 -14.81 -4.22 43.75
C SER A 679 -15.18 -3.27 44.86
N THR A 680 -15.80 -3.80 45.90
CA THR A 680 -16.04 -3.06 47.14
C THR A 680 -15.08 -3.57 48.20
N THR A 681 -14.28 -2.66 48.74
CA THR A 681 -13.36 -2.95 49.84
C THR A 681 -14.05 -2.63 51.15
N TYR A 682 -14.21 -3.63 51.99
CA TYR A 682 -14.72 -3.51 53.34
C TYR A 682 -13.58 -3.59 54.35
N LYS A 683 -13.65 -2.75 55.38
CA LYS A 683 -12.79 -2.84 56.56
C LYS A 683 -13.65 -3.20 57.77
N CYS A 684 -13.17 -4.16 58.55
CA CYS A 684 -13.80 -4.51 59.81
C CYS A 684 -13.51 -3.43 60.85
N ILE A 685 -14.56 -2.72 61.30
CA ILE A 685 -14.48 -1.65 62.28
C ILE A 685 -15.62 -1.84 63.28
N ASN A 686 -15.30 -1.92 64.57
CA ASN A 686 -16.28 -2.07 65.65
C ASN A 686 -17.21 -3.28 65.43
N ASN A 687 -16.64 -4.45 65.14
CA ASN A 687 -17.39 -5.70 64.90
C ASN A 687 -18.37 -5.70 63.71
N SER A 688 -18.31 -4.69 62.84
CA SER A 688 -19.12 -4.59 61.62
C SER A 688 -18.26 -4.31 60.38
N TRP A 689 -18.64 -4.86 59.24
CA TRP A 689 -18.00 -4.57 57.96
C TRP A 689 -18.47 -3.20 57.45
N LYS A 690 -17.56 -2.23 57.33
CA LYS A 690 -17.86 -0.90 56.75
C LYS A 690 -17.19 -0.75 55.40
N VAL A 691 -17.88 -0.14 54.44
CA VAL A 691 -17.33 0.20 53.12
C VAL A 691 -16.19 1.19 53.33
N ALA A 692 -14.97 0.78 52.97
CA ALA A 692 -13.79 1.64 52.99
C ALA A 692 -13.54 2.28 51.62
N ARG A 693 -13.89 1.57 50.54
CA ARG A 693 -13.80 2.06 49.15
C ARG A 693 -14.82 1.33 48.28
N ASN A 694 -15.48 2.05 47.38
CA ASN A 694 -16.42 1.49 46.42
C ASN A 694 -15.92 1.78 44.99
N ASP A 695 -15.38 0.75 44.33
CA ASP A 695 -14.85 0.85 42.97
C ASP A 695 -15.78 0.19 41.95
N CYS A 696 -17.08 0.14 42.24
CA CYS A 696 -18.06 -0.43 41.33
C CYS A 696 -18.34 0.50 40.15
N LEU A 697 -18.29 -0.07 38.94
CA LEU A 697 -18.69 0.63 37.74
C LEU A 697 -20.20 0.75 37.66
N SER A 698 -20.69 1.87 37.12
CA SER A 698 -22.11 1.98 36.75
C SER A 698 -22.40 1.07 35.56
N VAL A 699 -23.65 0.60 35.47
CA VAL A 699 -24.09 -0.29 34.40
C VAL A 699 -23.81 0.27 33.00
N PRO A 700 -24.11 1.55 32.69
CA PRO A 700 -23.81 2.12 31.38
C PRO A 700 -22.32 2.11 31.05
N ILE A 701 -21.46 2.50 32.00
CA ILE A 701 -20.00 2.54 31.81
C ILE A 701 -19.42 1.12 31.67
N ASN A 702 -19.92 0.15 32.43
CA ASN A 702 -19.52 -1.25 32.31
C ASN A 702 -19.88 -1.84 30.93
N ASN A 703 -21.05 -1.49 30.41
CA ASN A 703 -21.50 -1.91 29.09
C ASN A 703 -20.64 -1.27 27.98
N LEU A 704 -20.32 0.02 28.09
CA LEU A 704 -19.41 0.70 27.16
C LEU A 704 -18.00 0.10 27.18
N LEU A 705 -17.49 -0.25 28.37
CA LEU A 705 -16.19 -0.89 28.51
C LEU A 705 -16.16 -2.26 27.80
N SER A 706 -17.22 -3.06 27.98
CA SER A 706 -17.35 -4.37 27.32
C SER A 706 -17.49 -4.23 25.80
N ARG A 707 -18.23 -3.20 25.33
CA ARG A 707 -18.33 -2.87 23.90
C ARG A 707 -17.01 -2.40 23.31
N ALA A 708 -16.24 -1.59 24.02
CA ALA A 708 -14.91 -1.14 23.58
C ALA A 708 -13.94 -2.31 23.42
N GLU A 709 -13.94 -3.26 24.36
CA GLU A 709 -13.14 -4.50 24.28
C GLU A 709 -13.54 -5.34 23.06
N SER A 710 -14.83 -5.46 22.78
CA SER A 710 -15.33 -6.16 21.58
C SER A 710 -14.93 -5.43 20.30
N LEU A 711 -15.07 -4.10 20.27
CA LEU A 711 -14.78 -3.25 19.12
C LEU A 711 -13.30 -3.32 18.72
N VAL A 712 -12.37 -3.13 19.65
CA VAL A 712 -10.93 -3.18 19.37
C VAL A 712 -10.49 -4.53 18.85
N ASN A 713 -11.18 -5.60 19.25
CA ASN A 713 -10.92 -6.95 18.77
C ASN A 713 -11.85 -7.37 17.61
N SER A 714 -12.62 -6.46 17.01
CA SER A 714 -13.51 -6.76 15.88
C SER A 714 -12.75 -6.63 14.54
N PRO A 715 -13.05 -7.47 13.53
CA PRO A 715 -12.48 -7.32 12.18
C PRO A 715 -12.92 -6.03 11.47
N GLU A 716 -14.00 -5.38 11.94
CA GLU A 716 -14.60 -4.16 11.38
C GLU A 716 -14.43 -2.94 12.32
N SER A 717 -13.37 -2.95 13.14
CA SER A 717 -13.14 -1.96 14.19
C SER A 717 -13.11 -0.51 13.68
N LYS A 718 -12.51 -0.27 12.52
CA LYS A 718 -12.42 1.06 11.89
C LYS A 718 -13.79 1.61 11.46
N GLU A 719 -14.64 0.78 10.87
CA GLU A 719 -15.98 1.17 10.40
C GLU A 719 -16.93 1.49 11.56
N LYS A 720 -16.88 0.70 12.64
CA LYS A 720 -17.78 0.85 13.81
C LYS A 720 -17.31 1.91 14.82
N LEU A 721 -16.10 2.45 14.66
CA LEU A 721 -15.51 3.39 15.62
C LEU A 721 -16.30 4.71 15.75
N PRO A 722 -16.73 5.39 14.66
CA PRO A 722 -17.45 6.67 14.76
C PRO A 722 -18.76 6.55 15.56
N ASP A 723 -19.53 5.50 15.30
CA ASP A 723 -20.79 5.23 16.00
C ASP A 723 -20.56 4.96 17.50
N PHE A 724 -19.53 4.18 17.83
CA PHE A 724 -19.16 3.92 19.21
C PHE A 724 -18.72 5.20 19.94
N LEU A 725 -17.93 6.07 19.29
CA LEU A 725 -17.51 7.35 19.89
C LEU A 725 -18.70 8.29 20.12
N ALA A 726 -19.69 8.27 19.24
CA ALA A 726 -20.93 9.03 19.42
C ALA A 726 -21.72 8.53 20.65
N GLU A 727 -21.92 7.20 20.77
CA GLU A 727 -22.56 6.57 21.93
C GLU A 727 -21.80 6.86 23.22
N LEU A 728 -20.46 6.74 23.20
CA LEU A 728 -19.59 6.99 24.34
C LEU A 728 -19.75 8.41 24.88
N LYS A 729 -19.69 9.42 24.00
CA LYS A 729 -19.89 10.83 24.36
C LYS A 729 -21.26 11.05 25.00
N GLU A 730 -22.32 10.50 24.40
CA GLU A 730 -23.69 10.69 24.87
C GLU A 730 -23.90 10.11 26.28
N GLN A 731 -23.44 8.87 26.50
CA GLN A 731 -23.60 8.18 27.77
C GLN A 731 -22.77 8.81 28.89
N ILE A 732 -21.55 9.24 28.59
CA ILE A 732 -20.71 9.97 29.56
C ILE A 732 -21.36 11.31 29.94
N GLY A 733 -21.96 12.00 28.97
CA GLY A 733 -22.73 13.22 29.24
C GLY A 733 -23.90 13.00 30.22
N LYS A 734 -24.57 11.84 30.15
CA LYS A 734 -25.66 11.46 31.07
C LYS A 734 -25.16 11.06 32.46
N GLU A 735 -24.01 10.39 32.54
CA GLU A 735 -23.44 9.82 33.78
C GLU A 735 -22.43 10.74 34.51
N LEU A 736 -22.34 12.02 34.12
CA LEU A 736 -21.29 12.93 34.62
C LEU A 736 -21.24 13.06 36.15
N ILE A 737 -22.39 13.07 36.83
CA ILE A 737 -22.46 13.15 38.31
C ILE A 737 -21.85 11.90 38.96
N THR A 738 -22.16 10.72 38.41
CA THR A 738 -21.62 9.44 38.86
C THR A 738 -20.10 9.36 38.63
N ILE A 739 -19.61 9.95 37.54
CA ILE A 739 -18.18 9.99 37.19
C ILE A 739 -17.41 10.92 38.14
N ASN A 740 -17.96 12.09 38.45
CA ASN A 740 -17.33 13.07 39.36
C ASN A 740 -17.07 12.49 40.76
N SER A 741 -17.93 11.56 41.22
CA SER A 741 -17.86 10.97 42.56
C SER A 741 -17.25 9.57 42.61
N SER A 742 -16.94 8.96 41.46
CA SER A 742 -16.39 7.60 41.37
C SER A 742 -15.10 7.56 40.54
N PRO A 743 -13.93 7.51 41.21
CA PRO A 743 -12.63 7.31 40.57
C PRO A 743 -12.62 6.10 39.62
N ALA A 744 -13.32 5.01 39.98
CA ALA A 744 -13.37 3.80 39.17
C ALA A 744 -14.08 4.00 37.81
N ASN A 745 -15.20 4.72 37.78
CA ASN A 745 -15.91 5.04 36.53
C ASN A 745 -15.03 5.91 35.61
N LEU A 746 -14.39 6.92 36.16
CA LEU A 746 -13.44 7.77 35.44
C LEU A 746 -12.27 6.95 34.89
N GLY A 747 -11.68 6.06 35.71
CA GLY A 747 -10.59 5.17 35.30
C GLY A 747 -11.00 4.16 34.20
N ALA A 748 -12.25 3.71 34.20
CA ALA A 748 -12.80 2.86 33.15
C ALA A 748 -12.94 3.63 31.82
N ILE A 749 -13.43 4.88 31.84
CA ILE A 749 -13.52 5.72 30.64
C ILE A 749 -12.14 5.98 30.02
N VAL A 750 -11.13 6.27 30.84
CA VAL A 750 -9.75 6.40 30.37
C VAL A 750 -9.26 5.12 29.70
N SER A 751 -9.60 3.97 30.27
CA SER A 751 -9.23 2.67 29.70
C SER A 751 -9.96 2.39 28.38
N ILE A 752 -11.21 2.86 28.23
CA ILE A 752 -11.96 2.83 26.95
C ILE A 752 -11.24 3.69 25.91
N LEU A 753 -10.92 4.94 26.24
CA LEU A 753 -10.22 5.86 25.34
C LEU A 753 -8.87 5.32 24.90
N ASP A 754 -8.12 4.70 25.82
CA ASP A 754 -6.84 4.06 25.53
C ASP A 754 -6.99 2.91 24.52
N MET A 755 -7.95 2.02 24.77
CA MET A 755 -8.28 0.92 23.86
C MET A 755 -8.64 1.42 22.45
N VAL A 756 -9.61 2.35 22.33
CA VAL A 756 -10.08 2.81 21.02
C VAL A 756 -9.10 3.73 20.30
N SER A 757 -8.21 4.42 21.03
CA SER A 757 -7.13 5.22 20.42
C SER A 757 -6.15 4.41 19.59
N SER A 758 -6.15 3.08 19.76
CA SER A 758 -5.35 2.16 18.96
C SER A 758 -6.00 1.81 17.61
N ILE A 759 -7.24 2.23 17.34
CA ILE A 759 -7.89 1.97 16.05
C ILE A 759 -7.56 3.13 15.09
N PRO A 760 -7.12 2.87 13.85
CA PRO A 760 -7.01 3.90 12.82
C PRO A 760 -8.37 4.57 12.59
N ALA A 761 -8.40 5.90 12.62
CA ALA A 761 -9.63 6.67 12.48
C ALA A 761 -9.54 7.60 11.28
N GLU A 762 -10.58 7.66 10.47
CA GLU A 762 -10.69 8.69 9.43
C GLU A 762 -10.80 10.06 10.09
N ALA A 763 -10.08 11.04 9.54
CA ALA A 763 -10.07 12.43 10.02
C ALA A 763 -11.35 13.18 9.63
N ASP A 764 -12.49 12.56 9.91
CA ASP A 764 -13.82 13.16 9.82
C ASP A 764 -14.08 14.07 11.03
N GLU A 765 -14.73 15.20 10.79
CA GLU A 765 -14.96 16.25 11.80
C GLU A 765 -15.79 15.73 12.98
N LEU A 766 -16.82 14.93 12.72
CA LEU A 766 -17.70 14.39 13.77
C LEU A 766 -16.98 13.34 14.61
N THR A 767 -16.17 12.49 13.98
CA THR A 767 -15.35 11.48 14.67
C THR A 767 -14.36 12.13 15.63
N ILE A 768 -13.62 13.15 15.17
CA ILE A 768 -12.68 13.90 16.01
C ILE A 768 -13.45 14.64 17.11
N GLN A 769 -14.58 15.29 16.79
CA GLN A 769 -15.39 16.02 17.77
C GLN A 769 -15.91 15.10 18.87
N ASN A 770 -16.38 13.89 18.56
CA ASN A 770 -16.91 12.96 19.55
C ASN A 770 -15.81 12.45 20.50
N PHE A 771 -14.63 12.14 19.98
CA PHE A 771 -13.47 11.77 20.79
C PHE A 771 -13.03 12.93 21.69
N LEU A 772 -12.81 14.13 21.14
CA LEU A 772 -12.34 15.29 21.89
C LEU A 772 -13.38 15.78 22.91
N SER A 773 -14.67 15.73 22.59
CA SER A 773 -15.74 16.08 23.54
C SER A 773 -15.76 15.12 24.74
N THR A 774 -15.48 13.84 24.50
CA THR A 774 -15.39 12.86 25.59
C THR A 774 -14.23 13.19 26.53
N VAL A 775 -13.07 13.54 25.95
CA VAL A 775 -11.90 14.01 26.74
C VAL A 775 -12.25 15.29 27.49
N ASP A 776 -12.91 16.26 26.84
CA ASP A 776 -13.34 17.54 27.43
C ASP A 776 -14.20 17.36 28.68
N LEU A 777 -15.15 16.41 28.64
CA LEU A 777 -16.04 16.10 29.76
C LEU A 777 -15.27 15.55 30.98
N ILE A 778 -14.27 14.68 30.77
CA ILE A 778 -13.56 14.02 31.87
C ILE A 778 -12.38 14.83 32.43
N VAL A 779 -11.89 15.85 31.72
CA VAL A 779 -10.85 16.78 32.22
C VAL A 779 -11.43 18.09 32.76
N GLY A 780 -12.76 18.19 32.86
CA GLY A 780 -13.45 19.33 33.45
C GLY A 780 -13.16 19.52 34.94
N ASP A 781 -13.52 20.69 35.48
CA ASP A 781 -13.22 21.01 36.89
C ASP A 781 -13.96 20.10 37.88
N SER A 782 -15.08 19.50 37.46
CA SER A 782 -15.91 18.64 38.31
C SER A 782 -15.29 17.27 38.60
N THR A 783 -14.27 16.84 37.86
CA THR A 783 -13.64 15.52 38.02
C THR A 783 -12.29 15.57 38.76
N ILE A 784 -11.83 16.76 39.18
CA ILE A 784 -10.50 16.95 39.79
C ILE A 784 -10.30 16.05 41.03
N GLU A 785 -11.29 15.98 41.92
CA GLU A 785 -11.21 15.13 43.13
C GLU A 785 -11.07 13.63 42.77
N ALA A 786 -11.82 13.15 41.77
CA ALA A 786 -11.72 11.77 41.30
C ALA A 786 -10.36 11.47 40.65
N TRP A 787 -9.74 12.46 39.99
CA TRP A 787 -8.39 12.35 39.44
C TRP A 787 -7.30 12.30 40.52
N GLU A 788 -7.43 13.06 41.60
CA GLU A 788 -6.50 13.00 42.74
C GLU A 788 -6.45 11.59 43.33
N ASP A 789 -7.62 10.96 43.52
CA ASP A 789 -7.72 9.58 43.98
C ASP A 789 -7.11 8.57 43.00
N LEU A 790 -7.38 8.71 41.70
CA LEU A 790 -6.81 7.83 40.66
C LEU A 790 -5.28 7.93 40.55
N ASN A 791 -4.73 9.12 40.71
CA ASN A 791 -3.29 9.35 40.59
C ASN A 791 -2.49 8.80 41.79
N ASN A 792 -3.15 8.50 42.90
CA ASN A 792 -2.53 7.87 44.07
C ASN A 792 -2.36 6.35 43.94
N GLU A 793 -2.90 5.73 42.87
CA GLU A 793 -2.75 4.30 42.59
C GLU A 793 -1.39 3.94 41.95
N LYS A 794 -1.06 2.64 41.88
CA LYS A 794 0.21 2.15 41.29
C LYS A 794 0.36 2.48 39.79
N THR A 795 -0.73 2.69 39.06
CA THR A 795 -0.74 3.03 37.63
C THR A 795 -1.40 4.38 37.42
N LEU A 796 -0.64 5.34 36.91
CA LEU A 796 -1.08 6.72 36.71
C LEU A 796 -2.01 6.85 35.50
N LYS A 797 -3.33 6.78 35.75
CA LYS A 797 -4.37 6.85 34.70
C LYS A 797 -4.36 8.17 33.92
N SER A 798 -3.94 9.27 34.54
CA SER A 798 -3.82 10.57 33.85
C SER A 798 -2.77 10.56 32.74
N SER A 799 -1.66 9.84 32.97
CA SER A 799 -0.65 9.59 31.94
C SER A 799 -1.21 8.74 30.80
N SER A 800 -2.02 7.71 31.11
CA SER A 800 -2.69 6.90 30.09
C SER A 800 -3.61 7.74 29.22
N LEU A 801 -4.41 8.65 29.79
CA LEU A 801 -5.28 9.54 29.02
C LEU A 801 -4.49 10.39 28.01
N LEU A 802 -3.38 11.00 28.44
CA LEU A 802 -2.52 11.76 27.54
C LEU A 802 -2.03 10.89 26.38
N GLN A 803 -1.54 9.69 26.70
CA GLN A 803 -1.09 8.72 25.70
C GLN A 803 -2.20 8.28 24.74
N SER A 804 -3.44 8.13 25.22
CA SER A 804 -4.59 7.80 24.37
C SER A 804 -4.85 8.90 23.34
N VAL A 805 -4.73 10.18 23.73
CA VAL A 805 -4.91 11.28 22.78
C VAL A 805 -3.71 11.38 21.81
N GLU A 806 -2.47 11.13 22.26
CA GLU A 806 -1.31 11.05 21.37
C GLU A 806 -1.51 9.95 20.31
N ASN A 807 -1.90 8.73 20.74
CA ASN A 807 -2.15 7.59 19.87
C ASN A 807 -3.28 7.86 18.87
N PHE A 808 -4.39 8.45 19.32
CA PHE A 808 -5.50 8.81 18.44
C PHE A 808 -5.03 9.80 17.37
N SER A 809 -4.32 10.87 17.76
CA SER A 809 -3.80 11.87 16.83
C SER A 809 -2.82 11.30 15.80
N LEU A 810 -1.98 10.35 16.21
CA LEU A 810 -1.00 9.67 15.36
C LEU A 810 -1.67 8.75 14.33
N ARG A 811 -2.83 8.17 14.66
CA ARG A 811 -3.56 7.21 13.83
C ARG A 811 -4.67 7.83 12.97
N LEU A 812 -4.77 9.16 12.95
CA LEU A 812 -5.71 9.87 12.08
C LEU A 812 -5.29 9.73 10.61
N GLN A 813 -6.19 9.17 9.80
CA GLN A 813 -6.04 9.02 8.35
C GLN A 813 -6.69 10.23 7.65
N PRO A 814 -5.96 10.97 6.80
CA PRO A 814 -6.50 12.17 6.18
C PRO A 814 -7.63 11.83 5.20
N VAL A 815 -8.75 12.56 5.30
CA VAL A 815 -9.86 12.48 4.35
C VAL A 815 -9.72 13.61 3.35
N ASN A 816 -9.76 13.31 2.05
CA ASN A 816 -9.55 14.28 0.98
C ASN A 816 -8.26 15.12 1.14
N ASN A 817 -7.17 14.51 1.63
CA ASN A 817 -5.90 15.17 1.93
C ASN A 817 -5.99 16.35 2.93
N THR A 818 -6.94 16.27 3.86
CA THR A 818 -7.13 17.31 4.90
C THR A 818 -7.29 16.70 6.29
N ILE A 819 -6.90 17.48 7.31
CA ILE A 819 -7.21 17.22 8.72
C ILE A 819 -8.00 18.44 9.22
N PRO A 820 -9.28 18.31 9.59
CA PRO A 820 -10.10 19.44 10.03
C PRO A 820 -9.61 19.98 11.38
N SER A 821 -9.75 21.29 11.57
CA SER A 821 -9.51 21.93 12.87
C SER A 821 -10.74 21.77 13.73
N VAL A 822 -10.60 21.10 14.88
CA VAL A 822 -11.72 20.80 15.78
C VAL A 822 -11.42 21.32 17.17
N SER A 823 -12.39 21.98 17.80
CA SER A 823 -12.23 22.60 19.12
C SER A 823 -13.35 22.21 20.07
N ALA A 824 -12.97 21.65 21.22
CA ALA A 824 -13.79 21.55 22.42
C ALA A 824 -13.41 22.67 23.42
N ASN A 825 -13.99 22.68 24.62
CA ASN A 825 -13.76 23.77 25.59
C ASN A 825 -12.32 23.78 26.14
N THR A 826 -11.78 22.59 26.42
CA THR A 826 -10.48 22.40 27.05
C THR A 826 -9.44 21.73 26.15
N VAL A 827 -9.86 21.21 25.00
CA VAL A 827 -8.99 20.51 24.05
C VAL A 827 -9.22 21.04 22.63
N GLN A 828 -8.15 21.29 21.88
CA GLN A 828 -8.22 21.72 20.48
C GLN A 828 -7.23 20.94 19.63
N LEU A 829 -7.63 20.52 18.43
CA LEU A 829 -6.81 19.76 17.49
C LEU A 829 -6.70 20.50 16.17
N GLN A 830 -5.48 20.65 15.66
CA GLN A 830 -5.21 21.20 14.33
C GLN A 830 -4.11 20.40 13.64
N GLY A 831 -4.29 20.11 12.34
CA GLY A 831 -3.30 19.36 11.57
C GLY A 831 -3.16 19.82 10.13
N VAL A 832 -2.16 19.27 9.43
CA VAL A 832 -1.94 19.44 8.00
C VAL A 832 -1.46 18.13 7.38
N VAL A 833 -1.66 17.99 6.07
CA VAL A 833 -1.11 16.89 5.26
C VAL A 833 0.03 17.45 4.40
N ILE A 834 1.18 16.78 4.40
CA ILE A 834 2.35 17.15 3.61
C ILE A 834 2.13 16.75 2.15
N GLN A 835 2.05 17.74 1.28
CA GLN A 835 1.90 17.59 -0.18
C GLN A 835 3.25 17.79 -0.89
N GLU A 836 3.34 17.37 -2.15
CA GLU A 836 4.51 17.65 -3.02
C GLU A 836 4.77 19.17 -3.08
N ASN A 837 6.01 19.57 -2.77
CA ASN A 837 6.47 20.98 -2.72
C ASN A 837 5.87 21.84 -1.59
N SER A 838 5.54 21.25 -0.44
CA SER A 838 5.19 22.01 0.76
C SER A 838 6.42 22.73 1.36
N ASN A 839 6.71 23.94 0.88
CA ASN A 839 7.80 24.81 1.32
C ASN A 839 7.39 25.82 2.40
N THR A 840 6.38 25.49 3.22
CA THR A 840 5.85 26.40 4.23
C THR A 840 6.03 25.81 5.61
N ASP A 841 6.49 26.62 6.54
CA ASP A 841 6.54 26.29 7.96
C ASP A 841 5.17 25.84 8.48
N TYR A 842 5.18 24.85 9.36
CA TYR A 842 3.99 24.49 10.12
C TYR A 842 3.92 25.44 11.32
N SER A 843 3.00 26.41 11.27
CA SER A 843 2.68 27.28 12.40
C SER A 843 1.22 27.15 12.78
N LYS A 844 0.95 26.68 14.01
CA LYS A 844 -0.40 26.56 14.56
C LYS A 844 -0.49 27.23 15.92
N VAL A 845 -1.40 28.19 16.02
CA VAL A 845 -1.69 28.94 17.24
C VAL A 845 -2.97 28.40 17.86
N PHE A 846 -2.87 28.03 19.13
CA PHE A 846 -3.98 27.58 19.95
C PHE A 846 -4.30 28.61 21.01
N ARG A 847 -5.58 28.76 21.34
CA ARG A 847 -6.07 29.72 22.34
C ARG A 847 -7.08 29.06 23.26
N SER A 848 -6.81 29.09 24.56
CA SER A 848 -7.74 28.56 25.56
C SER A 848 -8.89 29.54 25.85
N THR A 849 -9.94 29.05 26.50
CA THR A 849 -11.06 29.85 27.00
C THR A 849 -10.62 30.90 28.04
N GLU A 850 -9.50 30.68 28.73
CA GLU A 850 -8.86 31.61 29.67
C GLU A 850 -7.93 32.62 28.97
N ASN A 851 -7.97 32.75 27.63
CA ASN A 851 -7.09 33.60 26.82
C ASN A 851 -5.59 33.27 26.85
N LEU A 852 -5.20 32.09 27.34
CA LEU A 852 -3.81 31.63 27.23
C LEU A 852 -3.55 31.13 25.80
N THR A 853 -2.35 31.37 25.30
CA THR A 853 -1.95 30.99 23.94
C THR A 853 -0.72 30.11 23.93
N VAL A 854 -0.67 29.20 22.96
CA VAL A 854 0.54 28.46 22.59
C VAL A 854 0.66 28.42 21.08
N ASN A 855 1.83 28.76 20.55
CA ASN A 855 2.14 28.61 19.13
C ASN A 855 3.14 27.47 18.95
N VAL A 856 2.84 26.52 18.07
CA VAL A 856 3.76 25.45 17.66
C VAL A 856 4.31 25.79 16.28
N LEU A 857 5.63 25.81 16.17
CA LEU A 857 6.37 26.11 14.95
C LEU A 857 7.34 24.97 14.61
N ILE A 858 7.18 24.39 13.41
CA ILE A 858 8.15 23.47 12.81
C ILE A 858 8.61 24.10 11.50
N GLY A 859 9.93 24.28 11.37
CA GLY A 859 10.52 24.94 10.20
C GLY A 859 10.49 24.09 8.94
N GLU A 860 10.55 24.76 7.79
CA GLU A 860 10.57 24.16 6.45
C GLU A 860 11.62 23.05 6.30
N ALA A 861 12.81 23.25 6.87
CA ALA A 861 13.92 22.29 6.79
C ALA A 861 13.54 20.91 7.35
N GLU A 862 12.73 20.84 8.41
CA GLU A 862 12.24 19.58 9.00
C GLU A 862 11.10 18.98 8.16
N ILE A 863 10.21 19.82 7.63
CA ILE A 863 9.07 19.42 6.80
C ILE A 863 9.52 18.79 5.47
N GLN A 864 10.54 19.37 4.83
CA GLN A 864 11.13 18.82 3.60
C GLN A 864 11.69 17.41 3.79
N THR A 865 12.01 17.00 5.03
CA THR A 865 12.48 15.64 5.29
C THR A 865 11.34 14.62 5.33
N LEU A 866 10.08 15.02 5.46
CA LEU A 866 8.95 14.12 5.62
C LEU A 866 8.56 13.43 4.30
N ALA A 867 8.05 12.20 4.41
CA ALA A 867 7.53 11.48 3.24
C ALA A 867 6.23 12.12 2.73
N GLN A 868 5.94 11.97 1.44
CA GLN A 868 4.68 12.42 0.85
C GLN A 868 3.47 11.80 1.58
N ASN A 869 2.43 12.60 1.78
CA ASN A 869 1.21 12.23 2.53
C ASN A 869 1.41 11.99 4.04
N SER A 870 2.56 12.40 4.60
CA SER A 870 2.72 12.45 6.07
C SER A 870 1.76 13.47 6.67
N THR A 871 1.28 13.23 7.88
CA THR A 871 0.40 14.13 8.62
C THR A 871 1.16 14.72 9.81
N ILE A 872 0.97 16.00 10.07
CA ILE A 872 1.41 16.68 11.30
C ILE A 872 0.17 17.11 12.05
N VAL A 873 -0.04 16.59 13.25
CA VAL A 873 -1.22 16.90 14.09
C VAL A 873 -0.73 17.45 15.43
N SER A 874 -1.27 18.59 15.84
CA SER A 874 -1.02 19.15 17.18
C SER A 874 -2.32 19.25 17.96
N VAL A 875 -2.26 18.85 19.23
CA VAL A 875 -3.38 18.87 20.17
C VAL A 875 -3.01 19.72 21.38
N MET A 876 -3.80 20.75 21.68
CA MET A 876 -3.64 21.60 22.86
C MET A 876 -4.63 21.20 23.94
N TYR A 877 -4.17 21.20 25.20
CA TYR A 877 -4.97 20.96 26.39
C TYR A 877 -4.82 22.14 27.36
N SER A 878 -5.94 22.67 27.85
CA SER A 878 -5.94 23.77 28.81
C SER A 878 -5.94 23.29 30.28
N LYS A 879 -6.55 22.14 30.57
CA LYS A 879 -6.71 21.62 31.94
C LYS A 879 -5.96 20.34 32.25
N LEU A 880 -5.66 19.51 31.26
CA LEU A 880 -5.00 18.21 31.47
C LEU A 880 -3.63 18.33 32.17
N GLY A 881 -2.86 19.39 31.89
CA GLY A 881 -1.59 19.66 32.57
C GLY A 881 -1.73 19.79 34.09
N HIS A 882 -2.92 20.19 34.59
CA HIS A 882 -3.19 20.26 36.02
C HIS A 882 -3.51 18.91 36.65
N ILE A 883 -4.04 17.97 35.88
CA ILE A 883 -4.41 16.62 36.33
C ILE A 883 -3.18 15.70 36.40
N LEU A 884 -2.14 15.97 35.61
CA LEU A 884 -0.90 15.21 35.64
C LEU A 884 -0.17 15.37 36.98
N PRO A 885 0.43 14.28 37.52
CA PRO A 885 1.20 14.31 38.77
C PRO A 885 2.28 15.40 38.76
N ARG A 886 2.47 16.04 39.92
CA ARG A 886 3.42 17.14 40.08
C ARG A 886 4.38 16.88 41.22
N ASN A 887 5.56 17.48 41.13
CA ASN A 887 6.49 17.58 42.25
C ASN A 887 6.10 18.81 43.10
N GLU A 888 6.17 18.72 44.43
CA GLU A 888 5.58 19.71 45.37
C GLU A 888 6.10 21.16 45.21
N SER A 889 7.19 21.39 44.46
CA SER A 889 7.86 22.70 44.33
C SER A 889 7.67 23.44 43.00
N GLU A 890 7.02 22.84 42.00
CA GLU A 890 6.93 23.40 40.63
C GLU A 890 5.50 23.30 40.08
N TYR A 891 5.04 24.37 39.41
CA TYR A 891 3.67 24.47 38.88
C TYR A 891 3.69 24.55 37.35
N VAL A 892 2.77 23.82 36.71
CA VAL A 892 2.49 23.98 35.28
C VAL A 892 1.90 25.38 35.06
N ASN A 893 2.62 26.23 34.34
CA ASN A 893 2.30 27.65 34.16
C ASN A 893 1.99 28.03 32.70
N GLY A 894 1.71 27.03 31.86
CA GLY A 894 1.31 27.23 30.47
C GLY A 894 0.40 26.09 30.01
N LEU A 895 -0.02 26.16 28.76
CA LEU A 895 -0.82 25.10 28.14
C LEU A 895 0.03 23.83 27.95
N LEU A 896 -0.63 22.68 27.83
CA LEU A 896 -0.01 21.43 27.40
C LEU A 896 -0.26 21.29 25.89
N VAL A 897 0.76 20.92 25.12
CA VAL A 897 0.61 20.68 23.68
C VAL A 897 1.34 19.42 23.27
N THR A 898 0.66 18.57 22.51
CA THR A 898 1.21 17.37 21.90
C THR A 898 1.33 17.59 20.41
N THR A 899 2.44 17.19 19.80
CA THR A 899 2.59 17.16 18.35
C THR A 899 3.01 15.77 17.89
N THR A 900 2.29 15.20 16.94
CA THR A 900 2.55 13.86 16.38
C THR A 900 2.74 13.94 14.87
N VAL A 901 3.57 13.03 14.35
CA VAL A 901 3.85 12.90 12.92
C VAL A 901 3.73 11.43 12.53
N SER A 902 3.01 11.13 11.44
CA SER A 902 2.71 9.75 11.03
C SER A 902 3.90 8.97 10.47
N SER A 903 5.05 9.62 10.20
CA SER A 903 6.26 8.94 9.72
C SER A 903 7.07 8.32 10.87
N ASN A 904 7.38 7.03 10.79
CA ASN A 904 8.21 6.33 11.78
C ASN A 904 9.69 6.73 11.64
N ARG A 905 10.21 7.57 12.54
CA ARG A 905 11.62 7.99 12.55
C ARG A 905 12.28 7.91 13.92
N SER A 906 13.59 7.71 13.88
CA SER A 906 14.49 7.60 15.03
C SER A 906 15.39 8.85 15.21
N GLN A 907 15.22 9.86 14.37
CA GLN A 907 16.11 11.01 14.26
C GLN A 907 15.63 12.19 15.13
N LYS A 908 16.56 13.09 15.49
CA LYS A 908 16.22 14.36 16.16
C LYS A 908 15.35 15.20 15.23
N PHE A 909 14.30 15.81 15.78
CA PHE A 909 13.32 16.63 15.05
C PHE A 909 13.10 17.92 15.82
N GLU A 910 13.48 19.06 15.24
CA GLU A 910 13.39 20.35 15.94
C GLU A 910 11.97 20.94 15.90
N VAL A 911 11.46 21.30 17.07
CA VAL A 911 10.17 21.96 17.24
C VAL A 911 10.30 23.13 18.22
N ASN A 912 9.73 24.27 17.86
CA ASN A 912 9.73 25.47 18.68
C ASN A 912 8.31 25.79 19.15
N MET A 913 8.15 26.05 20.44
CA MET A 913 6.85 26.33 21.03
C MET A 913 6.92 27.61 21.85
N THR A 914 5.97 28.51 21.62
CA THR A 914 5.87 29.77 22.38
C THR A 914 4.67 29.71 23.30
N PHE A 915 4.91 29.58 24.61
CA PHE A 915 3.88 29.48 25.64
C PHE A 915 3.64 30.84 26.31
N ALA A 916 2.38 31.27 26.42
CA ALA A 916 1.99 32.38 27.29
C ALA A 916 2.01 31.94 28.76
N LYS A 917 2.53 32.79 29.65
CA LYS A 917 2.56 32.52 31.10
C LYS A 917 1.17 32.72 31.71
N LYS A 918 0.65 31.71 32.43
CA LYS A 918 -0.61 31.81 33.19
C LYS A 918 -0.49 32.75 34.39
N ASN A 919 0.61 32.63 35.13
CA ASN A 919 0.96 33.50 36.24
C ASN A 919 2.32 34.15 35.98
N LEU A 920 2.30 35.45 35.67
CA LEU A 920 3.48 36.27 35.39
C LEU A 920 4.40 36.43 36.63
N SER A 921 3.90 36.08 37.83
CA SER A 921 4.65 36.17 39.09
C SER A 921 5.61 35.00 39.30
N LEU A 922 5.43 33.89 38.59
CA LEU A 922 6.35 32.75 38.66
C LEU A 922 7.61 33.03 37.83
N LYS A 923 8.77 32.53 38.27
CA LYS A 923 10.08 32.72 37.63
C LYS A 923 10.75 31.38 37.35
N MET A 924 11.92 31.41 36.69
CA MET A 924 12.73 30.23 36.34
C MET A 924 11.96 29.22 35.47
N PRO A 925 11.65 29.55 34.20
CA PRO A 925 10.92 28.63 33.34
C PRO A 925 11.75 27.42 32.94
N LYS A 926 11.14 26.25 33.07
CA LYS A 926 11.64 24.98 32.52
C LYS A 926 10.71 24.53 31.41
N CYS A 927 11.27 24.32 30.23
CA CYS A 927 10.59 23.62 29.15
C CYS A 927 10.64 22.13 29.43
N VAL A 928 9.47 21.53 29.61
CA VAL A 928 9.36 20.11 29.96
C VAL A 928 8.52 19.37 28.96
N PHE A 929 8.74 18.06 28.91
CA PHE A 929 7.87 17.11 28.24
C PHE A 929 7.46 15.98 29.17
N TRP A 930 6.32 15.36 28.89
CA TRP A 930 5.86 14.21 29.64
C TRP A 930 6.56 12.94 29.16
N ASN A 931 7.40 12.34 30.00
CA ASN A 931 8.16 11.15 29.66
C ASN A 931 7.50 9.89 30.21
N PHE A 932 6.80 9.15 29.35
CA PHE A 932 6.09 7.91 29.70
C PHE A 932 6.96 6.78 30.25
N THR A 933 8.29 6.81 30.06
CA THR A 933 9.20 5.72 30.50
C THR A 933 9.63 5.81 31.96
N LEU A 934 9.52 6.99 32.57
CA LEU A 934 9.92 7.24 33.95
C LEU A 934 8.86 6.72 34.94
N ASN A 935 9.23 6.65 36.22
CA ASN A 935 8.35 6.21 37.32
C ASN A 935 7.63 4.85 37.08
N LYS A 936 8.38 3.80 36.73
CA LYS A 936 7.86 2.45 36.42
C LYS A 936 6.83 2.43 35.27
N HIS A 937 7.05 3.20 34.21
CA HIS A 937 6.10 3.43 33.11
C HIS A 937 4.84 4.22 33.52
N GLY A 938 4.89 4.93 34.65
CA GLY A 938 3.82 5.81 35.13
C GLY A 938 3.89 7.25 34.59
N GLY A 939 5.02 7.64 34.00
CA GLY A 939 5.22 8.98 33.45
C GLY A 939 5.74 10.00 34.48
N GLU A 940 6.61 10.92 34.04
CA GLU A 940 7.11 12.05 34.82
C GLU A 940 7.55 13.21 33.90
N TRP A 941 7.52 14.45 34.40
CA TRP A 941 8.03 15.63 33.67
C TRP A 941 9.56 15.57 33.52
N ASP A 942 10.05 15.79 32.30
CA ASP A 942 11.47 15.72 31.96
C ASP A 942 11.89 16.93 31.13
N THR A 943 13.16 17.34 31.20
CA THR A 943 13.73 18.51 30.52
C THR A 943 14.71 18.14 29.40
N ARG A 944 15.06 16.85 29.26
CA ARG A 944 16.06 16.40 28.29
C ARG A 944 15.70 16.77 26.84
N GLY A 945 16.64 17.41 26.15
CA GLY A 945 16.48 17.80 24.76
C GLY A 945 15.63 19.06 24.53
N CYS A 946 15.30 19.81 25.59
CA CYS A 946 14.57 21.07 25.51
C CYS A 946 15.34 22.23 26.17
N THR A 947 15.30 23.41 25.57
CA THR A 947 15.94 24.63 26.09
C THR A 947 14.93 25.78 26.21
N PRO A 948 14.79 26.41 27.39
CA PRO A 948 13.91 27.56 27.60
C PRO A 948 14.58 28.88 27.25
N THR A 949 13.81 29.79 26.66
CA THR A 949 14.13 31.22 26.50
C THR A 949 12.99 32.04 27.08
N GLU A 950 13.26 32.79 28.15
CA GLU A 950 12.26 33.62 28.82
C GLU A 950 12.16 35.01 28.17
N LEU A 951 10.96 35.41 27.76
CA LEU A 951 10.57 36.79 27.50
C LEU A 951 9.62 37.26 28.60
N GLU A 952 9.19 38.54 28.62
CA GLU A 952 8.33 39.08 29.69
C GLU A 952 7.06 38.23 29.90
N ASP A 953 6.21 38.13 28.87
CA ASP A 953 4.91 37.44 28.95
C ASP A 953 4.93 36.00 28.41
N TYR A 954 6.01 35.62 27.71
CA TYR A 954 6.11 34.36 26.98
C TYR A 954 7.37 33.58 27.33
N VAL A 955 7.31 32.28 27.12
CA VAL A 955 8.47 31.37 27.18
C VAL A 955 8.56 30.64 25.85
N ILE A 956 9.71 30.75 25.19
CA ILE A 956 10.00 30.00 23.97
C ILE A 956 10.77 28.74 24.37
N CYS A 957 10.21 27.58 24.04
CA CYS A 957 10.81 26.27 24.21
C CYS A 957 11.30 25.76 22.86
N SER A 958 12.60 25.48 22.76
CA SER A 958 13.17 24.77 21.61
C SER A 958 13.51 23.35 22.00
N CYS A 959 12.91 22.36 21.35
CA CYS A 959 13.03 20.95 21.68
C CYS A 959 13.44 20.12 20.46
N SER A 960 14.22 19.06 20.66
CA SER A 960 14.78 18.21 19.58
C SER A 960 14.01 16.89 19.33
N HIS A 961 12.76 16.80 19.77
CA HIS A 961 11.90 15.62 19.62
C HIS A 961 10.42 16.03 19.60
N LEU A 962 9.53 15.08 19.31
CA LEU A 962 8.08 15.26 19.29
C LEU A 962 7.44 14.43 20.41
N THR A 963 6.84 15.11 21.39
CA THR A 963 6.16 14.54 22.56
C THR A 963 5.06 15.50 23.05
N SER A 964 4.61 15.36 24.29
CA SER A 964 3.71 16.28 24.98
C SER A 964 4.48 17.29 25.84
N PHE A 965 4.41 18.58 25.50
CA PHE A 965 5.21 19.65 26.07
C PHE A 965 4.42 20.66 26.90
N SER A 966 5.06 21.20 27.93
CA SER A 966 4.54 22.35 28.69
C SER A 966 5.67 23.13 29.37
N ILE A 967 5.32 24.13 30.15
CA ILE A 967 6.26 24.91 30.97
C ILE A 967 5.98 24.73 32.46
N LEU A 968 7.01 24.33 33.21
CA LEU A 968 7.01 24.37 34.67
C LEU A 968 7.71 25.65 35.12
N MET A 969 7.09 26.36 36.05
CA MET A 969 7.66 27.53 36.70
C MET A 969 7.53 27.39 38.21
N SER A 970 8.46 27.98 38.94
CA SER A 970 8.43 27.98 40.40
C SER A 970 8.03 29.39 40.88
N PRO A 971 7.33 29.51 42.03
CA PRO A 971 7.22 30.81 42.68
C PRO A 971 8.62 31.37 42.86
N ASP A 972 8.78 32.65 42.56
CA ASP A 972 10.05 33.31 42.81
C ASP A 972 10.43 33.08 44.27
N LYS A 973 11.49 32.30 44.51
CA LYS A 973 12.12 32.24 45.84
C LYS A 973 12.97 33.51 46.03
N SER A 974 12.47 34.67 45.62
CA SER A 974 13.08 35.95 45.99
C SER A 974 12.43 36.44 47.29
N SER A 975 13.30 36.72 48.27
CA SER A 975 13.07 37.54 49.47
C SER A 975 12.49 36.92 50.76
N GLN A 976 12.31 35.60 50.90
CA GLN A 976 12.16 34.99 52.24
C GLN A 976 13.49 34.49 52.85
N LEU A 977 14.56 34.48 52.06
CA LEU A 977 15.92 34.10 52.47
C LEU A 977 16.74 35.24 53.12
N ILE A 978 16.25 36.49 53.10
CA ILE A 978 17.06 37.63 53.55
C ILE A 978 17.27 37.62 55.07
N PHE A 979 16.33 37.13 55.88
CA PHE A 979 16.48 37.23 57.35
C PHE A 979 17.42 36.16 57.95
N GLU A 980 17.45 34.95 57.38
CA GLU A 980 18.26 33.83 57.91
C GLU A 980 19.72 33.90 57.46
N ASP A 981 19.97 34.38 56.24
CA ASP A 981 21.31 34.65 55.75
C ASP A 981 21.90 35.90 56.42
N TYR A 982 21.11 36.95 56.69
CA TYR A 982 21.61 38.16 57.37
C TYR A 982 22.05 37.88 58.81
N ILE A 983 21.31 37.06 59.57
CA ILE A 983 21.73 36.61 60.90
C ILE A 983 23.04 35.82 60.81
N SER A 984 23.18 34.97 59.80
CA SER A 984 24.37 34.16 59.58
C SER A 984 25.58 35.01 59.17
N TYR A 985 25.44 35.99 58.27
CA TYR A 985 26.54 36.86 57.83
C TYR A 985 27.01 37.84 58.91
N VAL A 986 26.09 38.57 59.56
CA VAL A 986 26.43 39.51 60.63
C VAL A 986 27.02 38.75 61.82
N GLY A 987 26.44 37.60 62.14
CA GLY A 987 26.93 36.70 63.17
C GLY A 987 28.32 36.15 62.90
N LEU A 988 28.57 35.66 61.69
CA LEU A 988 29.87 35.12 61.27
C LEU A 988 30.95 36.20 61.24
N ALA A 989 30.64 37.42 60.82
CA ALA A 989 31.56 38.55 60.89
C ALA A 989 31.98 38.87 62.34
N ILE A 990 31.02 38.85 63.28
CA ILE A 990 31.29 39.01 64.72
C ILE A 990 32.15 37.86 65.27
N SER A 991 31.85 36.62 64.85
CA SER A 991 32.65 35.43 65.22
C SER A 991 34.11 35.56 64.76
N ILE A 992 34.34 35.86 63.48
CA ILE A 992 35.68 36.03 62.90
C ILE A 992 36.45 37.14 63.61
N LEU A 993 35.83 38.30 63.81
CA LEU A 993 36.47 39.42 64.51
C LEU A 993 36.85 39.03 65.94
N SER A 994 35.96 38.32 66.65
CA SER A 994 36.22 37.84 68.01
C SER A 994 37.35 36.81 68.07
N LEU A 995 37.44 35.92 67.08
CA LEU A 995 38.51 34.91 66.97
C LEU A 995 39.86 35.54 66.65
N VAL A 996 39.90 36.53 65.75
CA VAL A 996 41.13 37.29 65.46
C VAL A 996 41.62 38.01 66.72
N ILE A 997 40.72 38.68 67.44
CA ILE A 997 41.05 39.32 68.73
C ILE A 997 41.53 38.28 69.75
N CYS A 998 40.89 37.11 69.83
CA CYS A 998 41.28 36.01 70.71
C CYS A 998 42.72 35.54 70.44
N ILE A 999 43.07 35.29 69.17
CA ILE A 999 44.43 34.88 68.76
C ILE A 999 45.45 35.98 69.07
N ILE A 1000 45.11 37.25 68.85
CA ILE A 1000 45.98 38.39 69.18
C ILE A 1000 46.23 38.45 70.68
N ILE A 1001 45.18 38.37 71.51
CA ILE A 1001 45.30 38.38 72.98
C ILE A 1001 46.20 37.21 73.43
N GLU A 1002 45.91 36.00 72.97
CA GLU A 1002 46.68 34.81 73.33
C GLU A 1002 48.16 34.91 72.94
N SER A 1003 48.45 35.46 71.75
CA SER A 1003 49.83 35.75 71.32
C SER A 1003 50.52 36.78 72.21
N LEU A 1004 49.81 37.85 72.61
CA LEU A 1004 50.35 38.92 73.46
C LEU A 1004 50.65 38.46 74.89
N VAL A 1005 49.82 37.60 75.48
CA VAL A 1005 50.02 37.09 76.85
C VAL A 1005 50.78 35.75 76.92
N TRP A 1006 51.14 35.17 75.77
CA TRP A 1006 51.79 33.85 75.65
C TRP A 1006 52.97 33.67 76.61
N LYS A 1007 53.95 34.59 76.59
CA LYS A 1007 55.17 34.49 77.42
C LYS A 1007 54.87 34.60 78.93
N TYR A 1008 53.80 35.29 79.31
CA TYR A 1008 53.44 35.55 80.72
C TYR A 1008 52.61 34.42 81.33
N VAL A 1009 51.71 33.81 80.54
CA VAL A 1009 50.71 32.87 81.06
C VAL A 1009 51.13 31.40 80.87
N THR A 1010 52.10 31.10 80.01
CA THR A 1010 52.54 29.73 79.70
C THR A 1010 53.68 29.17 80.55
N ASN A 1011 53.94 29.74 81.74
CA ASN A 1011 55.03 29.32 82.63
C ASN A 1011 54.89 27.85 83.13
N ASN A 1012 53.65 27.41 83.40
CA ASN A 1012 53.36 26.05 83.87
C ASN A 1012 53.00 25.13 82.71
N THR A 1013 53.37 23.84 82.76
CA THR A 1013 53.07 22.83 81.72
C THR A 1013 51.58 22.74 81.39
N THR A 1014 50.72 22.66 82.40
CA THR A 1014 49.25 22.59 82.23
C THR A 1014 48.67 23.89 81.65
N SER A 1015 49.24 25.05 82.03
CA SER A 1015 48.84 26.34 81.47
C SER A 1015 49.27 26.46 80.01
N TYR A 1016 50.53 26.10 79.71
CA TYR A 1016 51.08 26.04 78.36
C TYR A 1016 50.20 25.20 77.42
N MET A 1017 49.85 23.97 77.82
CA MET A 1017 49.02 23.10 76.98
C MET A 1017 47.59 23.63 76.79
N ARG A 1018 47.00 24.24 77.82
CA ARG A 1018 45.68 24.88 77.72
C ARG A 1018 45.68 25.99 76.67
N HIS A 1019 46.66 26.88 76.68
CA HIS A 1019 46.76 27.96 75.69
C HIS A 1019 47.05 27.43 74.29
N VAL A 1020 47.86 26.37 74.15
CA VAL A 1020 48.02 25.66 72.88
C VAL A 1020 46.66 25.15 72.37
N CYS A 1021 45.86 24.49 73.20
CA CYS A 1021 44.55 24.01 72.77
C CYS A 1021 43.60 25.17 72.40
N ILE A 1022 43.55 26.25 73.18
CA ILE A 1022 42.69 27.42 72.90
C ILE A 1022 43.08 28.09 71.57
N VAL A 1023 44.37 28.30 71.33
CA VAL A 1023 44.86 28.87 70.06
C VAL A 1023 44.53 27.97 68.88
N ASN A 1024 44.67 26.66 69.00
CA ASN A 1024 44.34 25.72 67.92
C ASN A 1024 42.82 25.57 67.71
N ILE A 1025 42.01 25.67 68.77
CA ILE A 1025 40.54 25.76 68.67
C ILE A 1025 40.15 27.02 67.91
N ALA A 1026 40.69 28.18 68.31
CA ALA A 1026 40.39 29.46 67.68
C ALA A 1026 40.86 29.51 66.21
N THR A 1027 42.05 28.98 65.93
CA THR A 1027 42.61 28.91 64.57
C THR A 1027 41.81 27.97 63.68
N SER A 1028 41.41 26.80 64.19
CA SER A 1028 40.62 25.84 63.39
C SER A 1028 39.23 26.40 63.07
N LEU A 1029 38.57 27.05 64.05
CA LEU A 1029 37.27 27.68 63.81
C LEU A 1029 37.38 28.86 62.84
N LEU A 1030 38.42 29.68 62.94
CA LEU A 1030 38.67 30.80 62.02
C LEU A 1030 38.81 30.31 60.57
N ILE A 1031 39.55 29.22 60.34
CA ILE A 1031 39.70 28.66 58.99
C ILE A 1031 38.37 28.11 58.47
N ALA A 1032 37.58 27.44 59.32
CA ALA A 1032 36.25 26.96 58.94
C ALA A 1032 35.30 28.11 58.56
N ASP A 1033 35.28 29.19 59.36
CA ASP A 1033 34.45 30.39 59.14
C ASP A 1033 34.83 31.10 57.82
N VAL A 1034 36.12 31.20 57.50
CA VAL A 1034 36.59 31.79 56.22
C VAL A 1034 36.14 30.97 55.01
N TRP A 1035 36.29 29.64 55.05
CA TRP A 1035 35.83 28.77 53.96
C TRP A 1035 34.30 28.74 53.83
N PHE A 1036 33.58 28.96 54.92
CA PHE A 1036 32.13 29.13 54.90
C PHE A 1036 31.71 30.42 54.18
N ILE A 1037 32.42 31.54 54.38
CA ILE A 1037 32.21 32.78 53.61
C ILE A 1037 32.53 32.57 52.12
N VAL A 1038 33.66 31.91 51.80
CA VAL A 1038 34.03 31.61 50.41
C VAL A 1038 32.93 30.82 49.70
N THR A 1039 32.40 29.79 50.37
CA THR A 1039 31.25 29.00 49.89
C THR A 1039 30.03 29.87 49.59
N ALA A 1040 29.70 30.79 50.50
CA ALA A 1040 28.54 31.66 50.36
C ALA A 1040 28.71 32.72 49.23
N SER A 1041 29.94 33.14 48.94
CA SER A 1041 30.23 34.09 47.85
C SER A 1041 30.24 33.48 46.44
N LEU A 1042 30.36 32.14 46.33
CA LEU A 1042 30.51 31.44 45.06
C LEU A 1042 29.19 30.94 44.47
N SER A 1043 28.06 31.03 45.19
CA SER A 1043 26.76 30.56 44.69
C SER A 1043 26.15 31.43 43.58
N ASP A 1044 26.78 32.56 43.22
CA ASP A 1044 26.23 33.58 42.31
C ASP A 1044 26.86 33.62 40.90
N GLN A 1045 27.84 32.77 40.56
CA GLN A 1045 28.50 32.79 39.23
C GLN A 1045 28.88 31.40 38.70
N ASN A 1046 28.34 31.06 37.51
CA ASN A 1046 28.73 29.99 36.57
C ASN A 1046 28.83 28.52 37.07
N GLN A 1047 28.05 27.63 36.43
CA GLN A 1047 27.63 26.33 36.96
C GLN A 1047 28.64 25.15 36.83
N GLN A 1048 29.72 25.29 36.05
CA GLN A 1048 30.68 24.20 35.83
C GLN A 1048 32.02 24.37 36.58
N LEU A 1049 32.55 25.60 36.70
CA LEU A 1049 33.76 25.92 37.46
C LEU A 1049 33.52 25.83 38.99
N SER A 1050 32.26 25.95 39.41
CA SER A 1050 31.84 25.96 40.81
C SER A 1050 31.93 24.60 41.49
N ARG A 1051 31.80 23.46 40.77
CA ARG A 1051 31.67 22.14 41.41
C ARG A 1051 32.94 21.66 42.10
N ASP A 1052 34.11 21.83 41.49
CA ASP A 1052 35.38 21.36 42.08
C ASP A 1052 35.76 22.22 43.29
N ILE A 1053 35.56 23.54 43.19
CA ILE A 1053 35.78 24.49 44.28
C ILE A 1053 34.81 24.20 45.44
N CYS A 1054 33.56 23.84 45.15
CA CYS A 1054 32.53 23.45 46.11
C CYS A 1054 32.93 22.21 46.93
N VAL A 1055 33.46 21.18 46.26
CA VAL A 1055 33.97 19.95 46.92
C VAL A 1055 35.16 20.28 47.83
N VAL A 1056 36.09 21.11 47.36
CA VAL A 1056 37.26 21.55 48.15
C VAL A 1056 36.83 22.36 49.38
N ALA A 1057 35.92 23.32 49.20
CA ALA A 1057 35.42 24.14 50.30
C ALA A 1057 34.68 23.28 51.35
N THR A 1058 33.79 22.38 50.92
CA THR A 1058 33.10 21.45 51.83
C THR A 1058 34.09 20.54 52.58
N PHE A 1059 35.18 20.10 51.93
CA PHE A 1059 36.22 19.30 52.58
C PHE A 1059 36.93 20.07 53.71
N PHE A 1060 37.36 21.31 53.46
CA PHE A 1060 38.02 22.10 54.49
C PHE A 1060 37.08 22.45 55.64
N ILE A 1061 35.83 22.80 55.36
CA ILE A 1061 34.89 23.12 56.42
C ILE A 1061 34.59 21.88 57.29
N HIS A 1062 34.39 20.70 56.67
CA HIS A 1062 34.23 19.44 57.38
C HIS A 1062 35.43 19.12 58.28
N LEU A 1063 36.65 19.22 57.76
CA LEU A 1063 37.88 18.93 58.50
C LEU A 1063 38.07 19.85 59.71
N PHE A 1064 38.00 21.16 59.52
CA PHE A 1064 38.34 22.11 60.57
C PHE A 1064 37.27 22.21 61.66
N TYR A 1065 35.98 22.01 61.36
CA TYR A 1065 34.98 21.85 62.41
C TYR A 1065 35.19 20.59 63.25
N LEU A 1066 35.62 19.46 62.65
CA LEU A 1066 36.03 18.29 63.44
C LEU A 1066 37.24 18.60 64.32
N CYS A 1067 38.25 19.30 63.79
CA CYS A 1067 39.42 19.72 64.57
C CYS A 1067 39.04 20.52 65.82
N VAL A 1068 38.04 21.42 65.75
CA VAL A 1068 37.54 22.16 66.92
C VAL A 1068 37.10 21.21 68.04
N PHE A 1069 36.31 20.17 67.71
CA PHE A 1069 35.85 19.18 68.69
C PHE A 1069 37.00 18.32 69.24
N PHE A 1070 37.92 17.87 68.41
CA PHE A 1070 39.04 17.04 68.86
C PHE A 1070 40.08 17.81 69.69
N TRP A 1071 40.31 19.09 69.41
CA TRP A 1071 41.11 19.96 70.27
C TRP A 1071 40.41 20.29 71.59
N MET A 1072 39.08 20.39 71.58
CA MET A 1072 38.28 20.49 72.80
C MET A 1072 38.33 19.20 73.64
N LEU A 1073 38.26 18.02 73.01
CA LEU A 1073 38.50 16.74 73.67
C LEU A 1073 39.91 16.67 74.28
N SER A 1074 40.92 17.13 73.54
CA SER A 1074 42.30 17.21 74.03
C SER A 1074 42.38 18.10 75.28
N LEU A 1075 41.72 19.26 75.26
CA LEU A 1075 41.63 20.16 76.42
C LEU A 1075 40.96 19.47 77.64
N GLY A 1076 39.87 18.73 77.42
CA GLY A 1076 39.19 17.96 78.47
C GLY A 1076 40.04 16.82 79.05
N LEU A 1077 40.65 16.00 78.18
CA LEU A 1077 41.48 14.87 78.58
C LEU A 1077 42.75 15.30 79.33
N ILE A 1078 43.36 16.42 78.95
CA ILE A 1078 44.52 16.97 79.67
C ILE A 1078 44.17 17.33 81.11
N LEU A 1079 42.98 17.89 81.34
CA LEU A 1079 42.49 18.20 82.70
C LEU A 1079 42.21 16.94 83.51
N PHE A 1080 41.54 15.96 82.89
CA PHE A 1080 41.28 14.67 83.50
C PHE A 1080 42.59 13.97 83.92
N TYR A 1081 43.55 13.90 83.01
CA TYR A 1081 44.84 13.26 83.23
C TYR A 1081 45.59 13.88 84.42
N ARG A 1082 45.62 15.22 84.50
CA ARG A 1082 46.33 15.93 85.58
C ARG A 1082 45.67 15.76 86.95
N LEU A 1083 44.35 15.60 87.02
CA LEU A 1083 43.59 15.42 88.28
C LEU A 1083 43.53 13.97 88.78
N VAL A 1084 43.59 13.00 87.87
CA VAL A 1084 43.52 11.57 88.20
C VAL A 1084 44.92 10.97 88.42
N PHE A 1085 45.89 11.32 87.57
CA PHE A 1085 47.25 10.76 87.59
C PHE A 1085 48.28 11.80 88.07
N ILE A 1086 48.08 12.33 89.28
CA ILE A 1086 48.91 13.40 89.88
C ILE A 1086 50.42 13.06 89.91
N LEU A 1087 50.77 11.77 89.98
CA LEU A 1087 52.15 11.27 90.14
C LEU A 1087 52.89 10.99 88.82
N HIS A 1088 52.24 11.08 87.65
CA HIS A 1088 52.89 10.73 86.37
C HIS A 1088 53.41 11.99 85.66
N ASN A 1089 54.74 12.16 85.63
CA ASN A 1089 55.40 13.34 85.08
C ASN A 1089 55.79 13.12 83.60
N THR A 1090 54.82 13.21 82.69
CA THR A 1090 55.04 13.04 81.24
C THR A 1090 55.75 14.26 80.63
N SER A 1091 56.70 14.04 79.71
CA SER A 1091 57.47 15.11 79.09
C SER A 1091 56.60 16.06 78.25
N LYS A 1092 56.98 17.35 78.20
CA LYS A 1092 56.29 18.38 77.40
C LYS A 1092 56.16 17.99 75.93
N THR A 1093 57.17 17.31 75.38
CA THR A 1093 57.22 16.89 73.97
C THR A 1093 56.23 15.77 73.68
N ALA A 1094 56.11 14.78 74.57
CA ALA A 1094 55.17 13.67 74.40
C ALA A 1094 53.71 14.14 74.51
N GLN A 1095 53.40 15.02 75.46
CA GLN A 1095 52.05 15.60 75.59
C GLN A 1095 51.65 16.45 74.38
N LYS A 1096 52.60 17.18 73.78
CA LYS A 1096 52.37 17.93 72.53
C LYS A 1096 52.07 16.97 71.39
N ALA A 1097 52.91 15.96 71.19
CA ALA A 1097 52.74 14.99 70.11
C ALA A 1097 51.36 14.32 70.18
N VAL A 1098 50.93 13.86 71.36
CA VAL A 1098 49.61 13.26 71.55
C VAL A 1098 48.47 14.23 71.24
N ALA A 1099 48.56 15.49 71.70
CA ALA A 1099 47.53 16.50 71.46
C ALA A 1099 47.43 16.89 69.97
N PHE A 1100 48.55 17.05 69.26
CA PHE A 1100 48.54 17.35 67.82
C PHE A 1100 48.06 16.15 66.98
N CYS A 1101 48.43 14.92 67.36
CA CYS A 1101 47.89 13.71 66.72
C CYS A 1101 46.36 13.61 66.90
N LEU A 1102 45.88 13.80 68.13
CA LEU A 1102 44.44 13.75 68.41
C LEU A 1102 43.68 14.89 67.74
N GLY A 1103 44.23 16.11 67.78
CA GLY A 1103 43.57 17.34 67.31
C GLY A 1103 43.53 17.55 65.80
N TYR A 1104 44.46 16.96 65.03
CA TYR A 1104 44.51 17.12 63.56
C TYR A 1104 44.51 15.80 62.78
N VAL A 1105 45.29 14.80 63.20
CA VAL A 1105 45.45 13.55 62.44
C VAL A 1105 44.16 12.72 62.48
N CYS A 1106 43.53 12.56 63.65
CA CYS A 1106 42.26 11.84 63.77
C CYS A 1106 41.12 12.47 62.93
N PRO A 1107 40.85 13.79 63.02
CA PRO A 1107 39.90 14.49 62.13
C PRO A 1107 40.18 14.30 60.64
N PHE A 1108 41.46 14.38 60.23
CA PHE A 1108 41.86 14.25 58.84
C PHE A 1108 41.52 12.87 58.27
N VAL A 1109 41.79 11.80 59.01
CA VAL A 1109 41.44 10.44 58.59
C VAL A 1109 39.92 10.28 58.39
N ILE A 1110 39.10 10.83 59.29
CA ILE A 1110 37.63 10.78 59.17
C ILE A 1110 37.17 11.52 57.91
N ALA A 1111 37.70 12.72 57.65
CA ALA A 1111 37.34 13.51 56.47
C ALA A 1111 37.74 12.81 55.16
N VAL A 1112 38.94 12.22 55.09
CA VAL A 1112 39.45 11.50 53.90
C VAL A 1112 38.66 10.23 53.61
N ILE A 1113 38.29 9.46 54.64
CA ILE A 1113 37.45 8.27 54.46
C ILE A 1113 36.06 8.68 53.94
N THR A 1114 35.51 9.77 54.46
CA THR A 1114 34.18 10.26 54.05
C THR A 1114 34.17 10.65 52.57
N ILE A 1115 35.18 11.38 52.10
CA ILE A 1115 35.28 11.74 50.68
C ILE A 1115 35.55 10.50 49.82
N ALA A 1116 36.45 9.60 50.22
CA ALA A 1116 36.77 8.39 49.45
C ALA A 1116 35.56 7.47 49.22
N VAL A 1117 34.65 7.35 50.20
CA VAL A 1117 33.44 6.52 50.10
C VAL A 1117 32.34 7.17 49.26
N THR A 1118 32.29 8.50 49.22
CA THR A 1118 31.14 9.24 48.66
C THR A 1118 31.40 9.90 47.30
N LEU A 1119 32.67 10.14 46.95
CA LEU A 1119 33.08 10.73 45.67
C LEU A 1119 32.71 9.87 44.43
N PRO A 1120 32.86 8.54 44.42
CA PRO A 1120 32.54 7.72 43.23
C PRO A 1120 31.07 7.80 42.80
N ARG A 1121 30.17 8.19 43.70
CA ARG A 1121 28.73 8.36 43.43
C ARG A 1121 28.33 9.82 43.20
N ASN A 1122 29.30 10.74 43.16
CA ASN A 1122 29.09 12.19 43.05
C ASN A 1122 28.14 12.77 44.11
N ASN A 1123 28.11 12.17 45.30
CA ASN A 1123 27.14 12.46 46.37
C ASN A 1123 27.80 12.94 47.68
N TYR A 1124 29.01 13.51 47.61
CA TYR A 1124 29.68 14.09 48.79
C TYR A 1124 29.03 15.42 49.22
N THR A 1125 28.72 16.29 48.25
CA THR A 1125 28.06 17.59 48.44
C THR A 1125 26.57 17.54 48.13
N ARG A 1126 25.79 18.52 48.62
CA ARG A 1126 24.39 18.75 48.21
C ARG A 1126 24.35 19.39 46.81
N LYS A 1127 23.25 19.16 46.09
CA LYS A 1127 23.07 19.66 44.72
C LYS A 1127 22.92 21.18 44.64
N ASP A 1128 22.38 21.81 45.69
CA ASP A 1128 22.04 23.23 45.69
C ASP A 1128 22.92 24.09 46.63
N VAL A 1129 23.79 23.48 47.44
CA VAL A 1129 24.66 24.17 48.43
C VAL A 1129 25.98 23.40 48.61
N CYS A 1130 27.11 24.10 48.78
CA CYS A 1130 28.41 23.48 49.08
C CYS A 1130 28.54 23.05 50.54
N TRP A 1131 27.73 22.06 50.90
CA TRP A 1131 27.71 21.42 52.21
C TRP A 1131 27.56 19.90 52.10
N LEU A 1132 27.90 19.19 53.18
CA LEU A 1132 27.78 17.73 53.29
C LEU A 1132 26.34 17.24 52.98
N ASN A 1133 26.25 16.21 52.14
CA ASN A 1133 24.97 15.64 51.70
C ASN A 1133 24.29 14.82 52.82
N TRP A 1134 22.97 14.98 52.95
CA TRP A 1134 22.13 14.21 53.88
C TRP A 1134 21.13 13.28 53.17
N THR A 1135 20.58 13.71 52.04
CA THR A 1135 19.44 13.06 51.35
C THR A 1135 19.83 11.74 50.70
N ASP A 1136 20.95 11.70 49.98
CA ASP A 1136 21.29 10.58 49.10
C ASP A 1136 22.37 9.68 49.72
N SER A 1137 23.41 10.26 50.33
CA SER A 1137 24.59 9.54 50.85
C SER A 1137 24.70 9.52 52.37
N LYS A 1138 23.92 10.34 53.09
CA LYS A 1138 24.03 10.56 54.54
C LYS A 1138 25.44 10.96 55.02
N ALA A 1139 26.26 11.55 54.15
CA ALA A 1139 27.65 11.96 54.43
C ALA A 1139 27.79 12.86 55.67
N LEU A 1140 26.78 13.70 55.95
CA LEU A 1140 26.75 14.56 57.14
C LEU A 1140 26.85 13.80 58.48
N LEU A 1141 26.42 12.53 58.55
CA LEU A 1141 26.54 11.71 59.75
C LEU A 1141 28.00 11.48 60.16
N ALA A 1142 28.93 11.47 59.20
CA ALA A 1142 30.36 11.31 59.46
C ALA A 1142 30.95 12.47 60.28
N PHE A 1143 30.28 13.63 60.27
CA PHE A 1143 30.61 14.78 61.10
C PHE A 1143 29.85 14.77 62.45
N VAL A 1144 28.52 14.62 62.41
CA VAL A 1144 27.64 14.80 63.58
C VAL A 1144 27.86 13.71 64.63
N ILE A 1145 28.04 12.45 64.22
CA ILE A 1145 28.21 11.33 65.16
C ILE A 1145 29.47 11.50 66.01
N PRO A 1146 30.68 11.72 65.43
CA PRO A 1146 31.87 12.01 66.23
C PRO A 1146 31.72 13.23 67.13
N ALA A 1147 31.12 14.32 66.66
CA ALA A 1147 30.92 15.54 67.45
C ALA A 1147 30.08 15.28 68.71
N LEU A 1148 28.94 14.58 68.57
CA LEU A 1148 28.08 14.25 69.72
C LEU A 1148 28.75 13.30 70.71
N ILE A 1149 29.51 12.31 70.23
CA ILE A 1149 30.30 11.40 71.09
C ILE A 1149 31.35 12.21 71.90
N ILE A 1150 32.06 13.13 71.25
CA ILE A 1150 33.07 13.96 71.91
C ILE A 1150 32.44 14.86 72.97
N VAL A 1151 31.30 15.49 72.68
CA VAL A 1151 30.56 16.32 73.65
C VAL A 1151 30.17 15.48 74.86
N ALA A 1152 29.60 14.29 74.65
CA ALA A 1152 29.24 13.38 75.74
C ALA A 1152 30.47 12.99 76.59
N MET A 1153 31.59 12.62 75.96
CA MET A 1153 32.84 12.28 76.65
C MET A 1153 33.39 13.44 77.47
N ASN A 1154 33.40 14.66 76.92
CA ASN A 1154 33.86 15.85 77.64
C ASN A 1154 32.93 16.26 78.79
N LEU A 1155 31.61 16.06 78.66
CA LEU A 1155 30.67 16.25 79.75
C LEU A 1155 30.92 15.24 80.89
N SER A 1156 31.16 13.97 80.56
CA SER A 1156 31.54 12.95 81.54
C SER A 1156 32.87 13.29 82.23
N ILE A 1157 33.89 13.70 81.46
CA ILE A 1157 35.17 14.17 81.99
C ILE A 1157 34.96 15.33 82.95
N THR A 1158 34.20 16.34 82.54
CA THR A 1158 33.91 17.54 83.34
C THR A 1158 33.20 17.16 84.65
N ALA A 1159 32.22 16.27 84.61
CA ALA A 1159 31.53 15.79 85.81
C ALA A 1159 32.51 15.13 86.79
N VAL A 1160 33.40 14.25 86.31
CA VAL A 1160 34.43 13.61 87.15
C VAL A 1160 35.40 14.64 87.73
N VAL A 1161 35.83 15.61 86.92
CA VAL A 1161 36.71 16.72 87.32
C VAL A 1161 36.05 17.58 88.41
N ILE A 1162 34.79 17.96 88.24
CA ILE A 1162 34.00 18.70 89.22
C ILE A 1162 33.90 17.90 90.53
N ILE A 1163 33.49 16.63 90.47
CA ILE A 1163 33.37 15.76 91.64
C ILE A 1163 34.71 15.62 92.39
N LYS A 1164 35.83 15.45 91.66
CA LYS A 1164 37.18 15.34 92.25
C LYS A 1164 37.66 16.67 92.87
N ILE A 1165 37.37 17.81 92.25
CA ILE A 1165 37.75 19.14 92.78
C ILE A 1165 36.91 19.53 94.00
N LEU A 1166 35.62 19.15 94.03
CA LEU A 1166 34.70 19.44 95.14
C LEU A 1166 34.88 18.50 96.34
N ARG A 1167 35.55 17.36 96.19
CA ARG A 1167 35.82 16.44 97.31
C ARG A 1167 36.91 17.02 98.23
N PRO A 1168 36.62 17.36 99.50
CA PRO A 1168 37.63 17.86 100.41
C PRO A 1168 38.60 16.73 100.75
N THR A 1169 39.85 16.83 100.29
CA THR A 1169 40.91 15.88 100.67
C THR A 1169 41.58 16.43 101.93
N ILE A 1170 41.31 15.82 103.08
CA ILE A 1170 41.99 16.13 104.34
C ILE A 1170 43.47 15.74 104.20
N GLY A 1171 44.36 16.73 104.30
CA GLY A 1171 45.81 16.51 104.44
C GLY A 1171 46.70 16.91 103.26
N ASP A 1172 46.21 17.57 102.21
CA ASP A 1172 47.07 17.99 101.08
C ASP A 1172 47.40 19.49 101.09
N ARG A 1173 48.69 19.82 101.12
CA ARG A 1173 49.26 21.18 101.06
C ARG A 1173 49.48 21.60 99.60
N SER A 1174 48.55 21.29 98.69
CA SER A 1174 48.63 21.75 97.30
C SER A 1174 48.37 23.25 97.22
N ASN A 1175 49.20 23.93 96.42
CA ASN A 1175 49.24 25.38 96.31
C ASN A 1175 47.84 25.93 95.97
N ARG A 1176 47.23 26.75 96.86
CA ARG A 1176 45.90 27.36 96.68
C ARG A 1176 45.76 28.06 95.31
N GLN A 1177 46.88 28.52 94.76
CA GLN A 1177 47.04 29.07 93.41
C GLN A 1177 46.72 28.06 92.28
N GLU A 1178 47.18 26.80 92.40
CA GLU A 1178 47.02 25.75 91.38
C GLU A 1178 45.60 25.20 91.34
N ARG A 1179 44.99 24.97 92.51
CA ARG A 1179 43.58 24.55 92.63
C ARG A 1179 42.60 25.59 92.06
N ASN A 1180 42.85 26.87 92.33
CA ASN A 1180 42.05 27.96 91.74
C ASN A 1180 42.21 28.03 90.22
N SER A 1181 43.41 27.78 89.69
CA SER A 1181 43.60 27.70 88.25
C SER A 1181 42.92 26.48 87.63
N LEU A 1182 42.94 25.31 88.27
CA LEU A 1182 42.23 24.11 87.79
C LEU A 1182 40.71 24.28 87.83
N PHE A 1183 40.17 24.94 88.86
CA PHE A 1183 38.75 25.29 88.95
C PHE A 1183 38.32 26.24 87.83
N GLN A 1184 39.14 27.25 87.51
CA GLN A 1184 38.88 28.14 86.37
C GLN A 1184 38.87 27.39 85.03
N ILE A 1185 39.77 26.43 84.83
CA ILE A 1185 39.80 25.65 83.58
C ILE A 1185 38.63 24.69 83.50
N GLY A 1186 38.30 24.00 84.60
CA GLY A 1186 37.11 23.15 84.70
C GLY A 1186 35.82 23.93 84.40
N LYS A 1187 35.71 25.17 84.90
CA LYS A 1187 34.58 26.07 84.59
C LYS A 1187 34.52 26.44 83.11
N SER A 1188 35.66 26.75 82.48
CA SER A 1188 35.73 27.08 81.05
C SER A 1188 35.28 25.88 80.19
N VAL A 1189 35.78 24.67 80.48
CA VAL A 1189 35.39 23.44 79.76
C VAL A 1189 33.92 23.06 80.02
N ALA A 1190 33.42 23.23 81.24
CA ALA A 1190 32.04 22.95 81.61
C ALA A 1190 31.02 23.86 80.92
N ILE A 1191 31.41 25.10 80.58
CA ILE A 1191 30.56 26.07 79.90
C ILE A 1191 30.71 25.95 78.38
N LEU A 1192 31.95 25.82 77.88
CA LEU A 1192 32.23 25.84 76.45
C LEU A 1192 31.82 24.54 75.74
N THR A 1193 31.94 23.38 76.39
CA THR A 1193 31.59 22.08 75.81
C THR A 1193 30.09 21.94 75.49
N PRO A 1194 29.15 22.20 76.43
CA PRO A 1194 27.73 22.17 76.10
C PRO A 1194 27.33 23.27 75.11
N LEU A 1195 27.92 24.47 75.13
CA LEU A 1195 27.55 25.54 74.19
C LEU A 1195 27.89 25.17 72.73
N LEU A 1196 29.07 24.60 72.50
CA LEU A 1196 29.48 24.12 71.18
C LEU A 1196 28.74 22.83 70.78
N GLY A 1197 28.42 21.96 71.74
CA GLY A 1197 27.63 20.76 71.51
C GLY A 1197 26.14 21.00 71.22
N LEU A 1198 25.51 21.93 71.92
CA LEU A 1198 24.10 22.32 71.73
C LEU A 1198 23.87 22.89 70.34
N THR A 1199 24.85 23.66 69.83
CA THR A 1199 24.77 24.21 68.46
C THR A 1199 24.54 23.09 67.46
N TRP A 1200 25.36 22.04 67.49
CA TRP A 1200 25.24 20.94 66.53
C TRP A 1200 24.11 19.94 66.87
N GLY A 1201 23.66 19.88 68.13
CA GLY A 1201 22.42 19.21 68.51
C GLY A 1201 21.18 19.85 67.85
N PHE A 1202 21.09 21.19 67.85
CA PHE A 1202 20.05 21.89 67.09
C PHE A 1202 20.28 21.78 65.58
N GLY A 1203 21.54 21.74 65.13
CA GLY A 1203 21.89 21.43 63.75
C GLY A 1203 21.28 20.10 63.26
N LEU A 1204 21.34 19.05 64.07
CA LEU A 1204 20.67 17.77 63.77
C LEU A 1204 19.13 17.91 63.73
N ALA A 1205 18.55 18.71 64.62
CA ALA A 1205 17.11 18.95 64.65
C ALA A 1205 16.61 19.64 63.36
N THR A 1206 17.40 20.55 62.78
CA THR A 1206 17.06 21.22 61.49
C THR A 1206 16.96 20.29 60.28
N ILE A 1207 17.45 19.05 60.41
CA ILE A 1207 17.54 18.09 59.30
C ILE A 1207 16.37 17.09 59.31
N ILE A 1208 15.59 17.04 60.39
CA ILE A 1208 14.38 16.22 60.48
C ILE A 1208 13.30 16.85 59.57
N LYS A 1209 12.67 16.04 58.71
CA LYS A 1209 11.54 16.49 57.88
C LYS A 1209 10.46 17.12 58.78
N ASN A 1210 10.00 18.32 58.44
CA ASN A 1210 9.06 19.15 59.22
C ASN A 1210 9.62 19.78 60.51
N SER A 1211 10.92 20.09 60.57
CA SER A 1211 11.53 20.86 61.67
C SER A 1211 10.95 22.27 61.79
N HIS A 1212 10.68 22.71 63.02
CA HIS A 1212 10.17 24.05 63.31
C HIS A 1212 11.24 25.13 63.03
N ARG A 1213 10.85 26.27 62.45
CA ARG A 1213 11.74 27.39 62.09
C ARG A 1213 12.62 27.89 63.24
N ALA A 1214 12.14 27.79 64.48
CA ALA A 1214 12.91 28.15 65.68
C ALA A 1214 14.24 27.38 65.79
N PHE A 1215 14.31 26.13 65.35
CA PHE A 1215 15.56 25.35 65.38
C PHE A 1215 16.59 25.89 64.39
N HIS A 1216 16.16 26.39 63.22
CA HIS A 1216 17.04 27.03 62.24
C HIS A 1216 17.60 28.36 62.78
N ILE A 1217 16.75 29.18 63.41
CA ILE A 1217 17.17 30.44 64.03
C ILE A 1217 18.14 30.20 65.20
N LEU A 1218 17.84 29.23 66.07
CA LEU A 1218 18.68 28.92 67.23
C LEU A 1218 20.02 28.30 66.81
N PHE A 1219 20.02 27.47 65.76
CA PHE A 1219 21.24 26.95 65.15
C PHE A 1219 22.12 28.07 64.58
N ALA A 1220 21.55 28.97 63.78
CA ALA A 1220 22.29 30.10 63.19
C ALA A 1220 22.85 31.05 64.26
N LEU A 1221 22.05 31.42 65.26
CA LEU A 1221 22.45 32.32 66.35
C LEU A 1221 23.56 31.71 67.22
N LEU A 1222 23.47 30.44 67.57
CA LEU A 1222 24.50 29.79 68.38
C LEU A 1222 25.81 29.64 67.62
N ASN A 1223 25.78 29.33 66.32
CA ASN A 1223 26.98 29.33 65.45
C ASN A 1223 27.61 30.72 65.34
N ALA A 1224 26.80 31.75 65.11
CA ALA A 1224 27.23 33.15 65.05
C ALA A 1224 27.99 33.62 66.30
N LEU A 1225 27.63 33.13 67.48
CA LEU A 1225 28.23 33.54 68.75
C LEU A 1225 29.40 32.64 69.20
N GLN A 1226 29.77 31.60 68.45
CA GLN A 1226 30.81 30.63 68.87
C GLN A 1226 32.17 31.31 69.08
N GLY A 1227 32.62 32.14 68.13
CA GLY A 1227 33.87 32.89 68.27
C GLY A 1227 33.87 33.83 69.49
N LEU A 1228 32.73 34.46 69.77
CA LEU A 1228 32.56 35.33 70.94
C LEU A 1228 32.61 34.53 72.25
N PHE A 1229 31.96 33.36 72.32
CA PHE A 1229 32.02 32.49 73.51
C PHE A 1229 33.44 32.02 73.80
N ILE A 1230 34.23 31.69 72.77
CA ILE A 1230 35.64 31.32 72.91
C ILE A 1230 36.46 32.51 73.44
N LEU A 1231 36.26 33.71 72.90
CA LEU A 1231 36.94 34.92 73.40
C LEU A 1231 36.62 35.18 74.87
N VAL A 1232 35.34 35.19 75.25
CA VAL A 1232 34.91 35.53 76.61
C VAL A 1232 35.32 34.46 77.62
N PHE A 1233 34.92 33.19 77.40
CA PHE A 1233 35.11 32.11 78.38
C PHE A 1233 36.46 31.42 78.27
N GLY A 1234 37.12 31.50 77.12
CA GLY A 1234 38.47 30.97 76.91
C GLY A 1234 39.56 31.94 77.34
N THR A 1235 39.37 33.26 77.16
CA THR A 1235 40.42 34.25 77.40
C THR A 1235 40.03 35.34 78.42
N LEU A 1236 38.99 36.14 78.17
CA LEU A 1236 38.73 37.36 78.95
C LEU A 1236 38.29 37.10 80.39
N TRP A 1237 37.67 35.95 80.67
CA TRP A 1237 37.26 35.56 82.03
C TRP A 1237 38.40 34.96 82.87
N ASP A 1238 39.60 34.74 82.29
CA ASP A 1238 40.77 34.28 83.05
C ASP A 1238 41.44 35.46 83.77
N LYS A 1239 41.38 35.44 85.11
CA LYS A 1239 42.01 36.46 85.97
C LYS A 1239 43.51 36.62 85.70
N LYS A 1240 44.23 35.54 85.35
CA LYS A 1240 45.66 35.61 85.03
C LYS A 1240 45.91 36.37 83.73
N ILE A 1241 45.03 36.24 82.74
CA ILE A 1241 45.11 36.97 81.48
C ILE A 1241 44.75 38.44 81.70
N GLN A 1242 43.71 38.73 82.49
CA GLN A 1242 43.36 40.10 82.88
C GLN A 1242 44.51 40.81 83.61
N GLU A 1243 45.12 40.14 84.59
CA GLU A 1243 46.29 40.67 85.32
C GLU A 1243 47.50 40.89 84.40
N ALA A 1244 47.76 39.97 83.47
CA ALA A 1244 48.83 40.09 82.48
C ALA A 1244 48.62 41.30 81.54
N LEU A 1245 47.39 41.47 81.04
CA LEU A 1245 47.00 42.59 80.18
C LEU A 1245 47.08 43.93 80.92
N LEU A 1246 46.61 43.98 82.17
CA LEU A 1246 46.70 45.18 83.02
C LEU A 1246 48.16 45.54 83.35
N LYS A 1247 49.00 44.56 83.67
CA LYS A 1247 50.44 44.77 83.93
C LYS A 1247 51.17 45.30 82.69
N ARG A 1248 50.79 44.83 81.50
CA ARG A 1248 51.34 45.31 80.23
C ARG A 1248 50.83 46.71 79.84
N ASN A 1249 49.54 46.99 80.04
CA ASN A 1249 48.98 48.33 79.83
C ASN A 1249 49.58 49.37 80.80
N SER A 1250 49.88 48.97 82.04
CA SER A 1250 50.65 49.76 83.01
C SER A 1250 52.06 50.07 82.51
N THR A 1251 52.78 49.10 81.91
CA THR A 1251 54.10 49.36 81.30
C THR A 1251 54.02 50.22 80.04
N SER A 1252 52.91 50.21 79.29
CA SER A 1252 52.71 51.12 78.14
C SER A 1252 52.48 52.57 78.55
N LYS A 1253 51.81 52.80 79.69
CA LYS A 1253 51.62 54.14 80.29
C LYS A 1253 52.89 54.70 80.95
N TRP A 1254 53.91 53.88 81.21
CA TRP A 1254 55.22 54.36 81.69
C TRP A 1254 56.15 54.81 80.54
N SER A 1255 55.86 54.45 79.28
CA SER A 1255 56.68 54.89 78.14
C SER A 1255 56.50 56.38 77.76
N SER A 1256 55.53 57.10 78.34
CA SER A 1256 55.27 58.52 78.03
C SER A 1256 55.76 59.50 79.10
N GLN A 1257 56.62 59.08 80.04
CA GLN A 1257 57.14 59.94 81.11
C GLN A 1257 58.68 59.96 81.24
N GLN A 1258 59.41 59.54 80.19
CA GLN A 1258 60.84 59.82 80.04
C GLN A 1258 61.11 60.57 78.73
N SER A 1259 60.79 61.86 78.74
CA SER A 1259 61.45 62.88 77.90
C SER A 1259 61.40 64.23 78.62
N LYS A 1260 62.34 64.43 79.55
CA LYS A 1260 63.02 65.71 79.80
C LYS A 1260 64.47 65.40 80.06
#